data_AF-A0A956RMZ0-F1
#
_entry.id   AF-A0A956RMZ0-F1
#
_cell.length_a   1.000
_cell.length_b   1.000
_cell.length_c   1.000
_cell.angle_alpha   90.00
_cell.angle_beta   90.00
_cell.angle_gamma   90.00
#
_symmetry.space_group_name_H-M   'P 1'
#
loop_
_entity.id
_entity.type
_entity.pdbx_description
1 polymer ?
#
loop_
_entity_poly.entity_id
_entity_poly.type
_entity_poly.pdbx_seq_one_letter_code
_entity_poly.pdbx_strand_id
1 'polypeptide(L)'
;MRHLPFPVRWLAVAGFLLVIAGCSKDQPLEHAQNTPPVVISVTADPDTLSPGDTTQVSCEAWDEDRDALTYAWSSPSGSFLGTLLDRPTIRWSAPTDQVGRISISVRVDDGDAEVMGTTTVVLLGETGDLAGTVTDAATNDPIEGAEISIAGRSTSSAADGTYRLSTVPLGNFTLSASAEGYQDFESAYEVKSGSNRQDIPLQPLSSTGRVFGTVKNAQGTPLGNATCRIGTLETTTNGSGAFSLEGIAFGSVTLQATRDGYDFFSVTRTLEGAELQIDPVLSAALPSRPAAPVATRDGTTIRIQWAPRANDAIGTVQIYQRVDGGATSAVPGGRVSATQTTFSISGNPDGRYTFRVSAINLENEEGSVSDPSNTLVLIDPSPRVAIPAGSFVMGDTPPSWPGTPWGSENHPGNPVTVGSFEIEVTEVSNRQYRAFLYEALSTGDATIGDGTVDSQGQHLLSFNASKIRYDEASGSFVIATGFESHPVVGVSWYGARAYAQHYGLRLPTEAEWEKTARGTSEESGTFGSAGVGYGTKYPWGNTAPTTTLANYGDPSGRTESVTSHPTGASTYWGGSIYNLAGNVWEWCADWYGLYQNPHQPPSTGTNKVLRGGSYREESTAIRTGARSSFAPAAWSTNSGFRCAK
;
A
#
# COMPACT_ATOMS: atom_id res chain seq x y z
N MET A 1 -36.48 -32.81 65.16
CA MET A 1 -35.76 -31.57 64.77
C MET A 1 -34.44 -31.59 65.54
N ARG A 2 -33.45 -32.40 65.13
CA ARG A 2 -32.39 -32.18 64.11
C ARG A 2 -31.52 -30.94 64.32
N HIS A 3 -30.25 -31.25 64.63
CA HIS A 3 -28.98 -30.55 64.41
C HIS A 3 -28.34 -29.79 65.59
N LEU A 4 -27.24 -30.37 66.09
CA LEU A 4 -26.07 -29.69 66.67
C LEU A 4 -24.78 -30.47 66.26
N PRO A 5 -23.61 -29.83 66.04
CA PRO A 5 -22.39 -30.47 65.52
C PRO A 5 -21.15 -30.45 66.46
N PHE A 6 -20.04 -31.05 65.97
CA PHE A 6 -18.61 -31.05 66.42
C PHE A 6 -18.14 -32.15 67.43
N PRO A 7 -16.83 -32.49 67.56
CA PRO A 7 -15.98 -33.25 66.60
C PRO A 7 -15.01 -34.31 67.26
N VAL A 8 -14.17 -34.96 66.42
CA VAL A 8 -12.88 -35.70 66.65
C VAL A 8 -12.86 -36.96 67.55
N ARG A 9 -12.42 -38.12 67.00
CA ARG A 9 -11.63 -39.14 67.74
C ARG A 9 -10.70 -39.99 66.85
N TRP A 10 -9.56 -40.31 67.45
CA TRP A 10 -8.45 -41.21 67.08
C TRP A 10 -8.86 -42.68 66.90
N LEU A 11 -8.07 -43.47 66.16
CA LEU A 11 -7.91 -44.89 66.47
C LEU A 11 -6.55 -45.47 66.02
N ALA A 12 -5.97 -46.25 66.94
CA ALA A 12 -4.70 -46.95 66.88
C ALA A 12 -4.77 -48.24 66.06
N VAL A 13 -3.62 -48.70 65.54
CA VAL A 13 -3.46 -50.02 64.91
C VAL A 13 -2.60 -50.90 65.81
N ALA A 14 -3.14 -52.05 66.18
CA ALA A 14 -2.47 -53.12 66.91
C ALA A 14 -1.89 -54.15 65.93
N GLY A 15 -0.72 -54.70 66.27
CA GLY A 15 0.00 -55.68 65.46
C GLY A 15 -0.50 -57.12 65.59
N PHE A 16 -0.03 -57.96 64.68
CA PHE A 16 -0.01 -59.41 64.83
C PHE A 16 1.28 -59.98 64.24
N LEU A 17 1.94 -60.82 65.05
CA LEU A 17 3.16 -61.57 64.74
C LEU A 17 2.76 -62.95 64.17
N LEU A 18 3.46 -63.46 63.15
CA LEU A 18 3.46 -64.89 62.80
C LEU A 18 4.89 -65.33 62.41
N VAL A 19 5.29 -66.50 62.90
CA VAL A 19 6.66 -67.05 62.96
C VAL A 19 6.85 -68.19 61.93
N ILE A 20 7.90 -68.04 61.11
CA ILE A 20 8.95 -68.97 60.62
C ILE A 20 8.60 -70.29 59.88
N ALA A 21 9.17 -70.42 58.65
CA ALA A 21 10.05 -71.50 58.14
C ALA A 21 10.38 -71.19 56.66
N GLY A 22 11.54 -71.34 56.03
CA GLY A 22 12.87 -71.87 56.32
C GLY A 22 13.55 -72.26 54.98
N CYS A 23 14.89 -72.10 54.88
CA CYS A 23 15.87 -72.72 53.95
C CYS A 23 16.57 -71.92 52.81
N SER A 24 17.87 -71.67 53.07
CA SER A 24 19.08 -71.75 52.19
C SER A 24 19.22 -70.67 51.09
N LYS A 25 20.37 -70.05 50.79
CA LYS A 25 21.81 -70.40 50.89
C LYS A 25 22.63 -69.11 51.04
N ASP A 26 23.88 -69.25 51.48
CA ASP A 26 24.94 -68.23 51.42
C ASP A 26 24.96 -67.43 50.11
N GLN A 27 24.86 -66.10 50.25
CA GLN A 27 25.34 -65.09 49.29
C GLN A 27 26.02 -63.99 50.12
N PRO A 28 27.16 -63.43 49.67
CA PRO A 28 27.82 -62.34 50.37
C PRO A 28 26.89 -61.12 50.39
N LEU A 29 26.87 -60.36 51.49
CA LEU A 29 26.21 -59.05 51.54
C LEU A 29 26.96 -58.10 50.58
N GLU A 30 26.58 -58.12 49.31
CA GLU A 30 26.91 -57.03 48.39
C GLU A 30 26.20 -55.76 48.89
N HIS A 31 26.99 -54.69 48.94
CA HIS A 31 26.63 -53.34 49.35
C HIS A 31 25.21 -52.96 48.92
N ALA A 32 24.45 -52.37 49.86
CA ALA A 32 23.35 -51.49 49.49
C ALA A 32 23.91 -50.46 48.49
N GLN A 33 23.24 -50.28 47.37
CA GLN A 33 23.68 -49.38 46.31
C GLN A 33 23.75 -47.94 46.86
N ASN A 34 24.96 -47.38 46.97
CA ASN A 34 25.17 -46.01 47.46
C ASN A 34 24.39 -44.99 46.61
N THR A 35 23.75 -44.03 47.26
CA THR A 35 23.07 -42.90 46.63
C THR A 35 23.82 -41.61 46.93
N PRO A 36 24.55 -41.02 45.96
CA PRO A 36 25.39 -39.86 46.21
C PRO A 36 24.66 -38.68 46.86
N PRO A 37 25.36 -37.87 47.68
CA PRO A 37 24.76 -36.73 48.35
C PRO A 37 24.27 -35.67 47.37
N VAL A 38 23.24 -34.93 47.78
CA VAL A 38 22.65 -33.82 47.02
C VAL A 38 22.85 -32.51 47.78
N VAL A 39 23.47 -31.53 47.13
CA VAL A 39 23.50 -30.15 47.63
C VAL A 39 22.19 -29.46 47.28
N ILE A 40 21.44 -29.06 48.30
CA ILE A 40 20.18 -28.35 48.19
C ILE A 40 20.43 -26.86 47.95
N SER A 41 21.34 -26.26 48.72
CA SER A 41 21.69 -24.84 48.56
C SER A 41 23.07 -24.50 49.11
N VAL A 42 23.73 -23.50 48.52
CA VAL A 42 24.91 -22.84 49.10
C VAL A 42 24.69 -21.33 49.06
N THR A 43 24.65 -20.69 50.22
CA THR A 43 24.31 -19.27 50.37
C THR A 43 25.37 -18.52 51.16
N ALA A 44 25.62 -17.27 50.79
CA ALA A 44 26.41 -16.32 51.57
C ALA A 44 25.47 -15.22 52.08
N ASP A 45 25.59 -14.85 53.34
CA ASP A 45 24.81 -13.74 53.94
C ASP A 45 25.70 -12.85 54.83
N PRO A 46 25.96 -11.60 54.42
CA PRO A 46 25.55 -10.99 53.15
C PRO A 46 26.37 -11.54 51.96
N ASP A 47 25.78 -11.58 50.77
CA ASP A 47 26.44 -12.02 49.52
C ASP A 47 27.24 -10.88 48.83
N THR A 48 27.20 -9.67 49.39
CA THR A 48 27.89 -8.48 48.90
C THR A 48 28.65 -7.82 50.04
N LEU A 49 29.95 -7.58 49.86
CA LEU A 49 30.89 -7.13 50.90
C LEU A 49 31.83 -6.04 50.38
N SER A 50 32.47 -5.29 51.27
CA SER A 50 33.69 -4.53 50.94
C SER A 50 34.94 -5.41 51.13
N PRO A 51 36.07 -5.13 50.47
CA PRO A 51 37.34 -5.80 50.72
C PRO A 51 37.69 -5.80 52.21
N GLY A 52 37.98 -6.97 52.77
CA GLY A 52 38.27 -7.17 54.19
C GLY A 52 37.06 -7.49 55.08
N ASP A 53 35.82 -7.27 54.62
CA ASP A 53 34.62 -7.63 55.39
C ASP A 53 34.42 -9.16 55.43
N THR A 54 33.48 -9.62 56.25
CA THR A 54 33.21 -11.05 56.45
C THR A 54 31.75 -11.40 56.14
N THR A 55 31.54 -12.59 55.57
CA THR A 55 30.21 -13.20 55.37
C THR A 55 30.14 -14.58 55.99
N GLN A 56 28.93 -15.02 56.34
CA GLN A 56 28.66 -16.39 56.71
C GLN A 56 28.22 -17.18 55.47
N VAL A 57 28.88 -18.30 55.20
CA VAL A 57 28.55 -19.19 54.07
C VAL A 57 27.98 -20.48 54.62
N SER A 58 26.82 -20.90 54.13
CA SER A 58 26.12 -22.11 54.58
C SER A 58 25.79 -23.02 53.41
N CYS A 59 25.90 -24.33 53.62
CA CYS A 59 25.53 -25.40 52.70
C CYS A 59 24.44 -26.25 53.33
N GLU A 60 23.32 -26.39 52.64
CA GLU A 60 22.30 -27.39 52.94
C GLU A 60 22.50 -28.56 51.98
N ALA A 61 22.71 -29.76 52.52
CA ALA A 61 22.89 -30.98 51.75
C ALA A 61 22.16 -32.14 52.43
N TRP A 62 21.74 -33.11 51.62
CA TRP A 62 20.97 -34.26 52.05
C TRP A 62 21.46 -35.53 51.35
N ASP A 63 21.29 -36.65 52.02
CA ASP A 63 21.73 -37.97 51.60
C ASP A 63 20.58 -38.97 51.82
N GLU A 64 20.30 -39.80 50.82
CA GLU A 64 19.10 -40.65 50.79
C GLU A 64 19.27 -41.89 51.69
N ASP A 65 20.46 -42.48 51.69
CA ASP A 65 20.93 -43.58 52.53
C ASP A 65 21.17 -43.14 53.98
N ARG A 66 21.32 -41.82 54.18
CA ARG A 66 21.61 -41.15 55.47
C ARG A 66 23.01 -41.40 55.97
N ASP A 67 23.96 -41.47 55.05
CA ASP A 67 25.37 -41.53 55.37
C ASP A 67 25.87 -40.20 55.96
N ALA A 68 26.99 -40.29 56.67
CA ALA A 68 27.52 -39.16 57.43
C ALA A 68 28.28 -38.21 56.50
N LEU A 69 27.71 -37.03 56.25
CA LEU A 69 28.31 -36.04 55.34
C LEU A 69 29.48 -35.29 55.96
N THR A 70 30.55 -35.16 55.18
CA THR A 70 31.70 -34.31 55.48
C THR A 70 31.79 -33.13 54.49
N TYR A 71 32.34 -32.01 54.95
CA TYR A 71 32.39 -30.76 54.18
C TYR A 71 33.82 -30.27 54.04
N ALA A 72 34.20 -29.86 52.83
CA ALA A 72 35.48 -29.22 52.57
C ALA A 72 35.30 -27.95 51.74
N TRP A 73 35.58 -26.79 52.35
CA TRP A 73 35.43 -25.49 51.72
C TRP A 73 36.69 -25.04 50.99
N SER A 74 36.52 -24.37 49.86
CA SER A 74 37.60 -23.77 49.06
C SER A 74 37.16 -22.46 48.42
N SER A 75 38.11 -21.54 48.23
CA SER A 75 37.90 -20.26 47.59
C SER A 75 39.19 -19.87 46.86
N PRO A 76 39.12 -19.26 45.66
CA PRO A 76 40.31 -18.83 44.93
C PRO A 76 41.05 -17.68 45.63
N SER A 77 40.38 -16.94 46.52
CA SER A 77 40.96 -15.86 47.33
C SER A 77 40.18 -15.65 48.64
N GLY A 78 40.69 -14.79 49.52
CA GLY A 78 40.16 -14.58 50.87
C GLY A 78 40.63 -15.63 51.86
N SER A 79 40.04 -15.62 53.05
CA SER A 79 40.43 -16.53 54.13
C SER A 79 39.23 -17.08 54.90
N PHE A 80 39.27 -18.37 55.22
CA PHE A 80 38.29 -18.99 56.11
C PHE A 80 38.66 -18.70 57.56
N LEU A 81 37.68 -18.29 58.37
CA LEU A 81 37.88 -17.89 59.75
C LEU A 81 37.49 -19.03 60.70
N GLY A 82 38.38 -19.36 61.64
CA GLY A 82 38.17 -20.39 62.66
C GLY A 82 38.75 -21.76 62.27
N THR A 83 38.56 -22.76 63.14
CA THR A 83 39.15 -24.11 63.00
C THR A 83 38.14 -25.19 62.61
N LEU A 84 36.85 -24.87 62.56
CA LEU A 84 35.76 -25.82 62.25
C LEU A 84 35.33 -25.70 60.79
N LEU A 85 36.26 -25.98 59.87
CA LEU A 85 36.01 -25.91 58.42
C LEU A 85 35.38 -27.19 57.84
N ASP A 86 35.09 -28.16 58.69
CA ASP A 86 34.44 -29.43 58.40
C ASP A 86 32.90 -29.37 58.59
N ARG A 87 32.35 -28.16 58.71
CA ARG A 87 30.94 -27.91 59.04
C ARG A 87 30.16 -27.40 57.84
N PRO A 88 28.82 -27.60 57.82
CA PRO A 88 27.94 -27.06 56.78
C PRO A 88 27.87 -25.53 56.78
N THR A 89 28.35 -24.85 57.83
CA THR A 89 28.40 -23.39 57.90
C THR A 89 29.78 -22.92 58.33
N ILE A 90 30.35 -21.97 57.59
CA ILE A 90 31.65 -21.35 57.87
C ILE A 90 31.56 -19.82 57.82
N ARG A 91 32.60 -19.15 58.33
CA ARG A 91 32.81 -17.71 58.11
C ARG A 91 33.96 -17.50 57.14
N TRP A 92 33.77 -16.63 56.16
CA TRP A 92 34.78 -16.29 55.18
C TRP A 92 35.02 -14.79 55.20
N SER A 93 36.29 -14.40 55.15
CA SER A 93 36.75 -13.01 55.09
C SER A 93 37.25 -12.70 53.68
N ALA A 94 36.73 -11.60 53.13
CA ALA A 94 37.09 -11.11 51.82
C ALA A 94 38.57 -10.69 51.78
N PRO A 95 39.31 -10.95 50.69
CA PRO A 95 40.61 -10.34 50.46
C PRO A 95 40.51 -8.81 50.51
N THR A 96 41.53 -8.15 51.05
CA THR A 96 41.56 -6.68 51.19
C THR A 96 41.98 -5.95 49.91
N ASP A 97 42.53 -6.68 48.94
CA ASP A 97 43.19 -6.16 47.73
C ASP A 97 42.48 -6.59 46.43
N GLN A 98 41.31 -7.23 46.52
CA GLN A 98 40.55 -7.68 45.35
C GLN A 98 39.12 -7.14 45.37
N VAL A 99 38.59 -6.92 44.17
CA VAL A 99 37.21 -6.48 43.92
C VAL A 99 36.58 -7.39 42.86
N GLY A 100 35.25 -7.46 42.80
CA GLY A 100 34.53 -8.30 41.85
C GLY A 100 33.98 -9.60 42.45
N ARG A 101 33.66 -10.57 41.59
CA ARG A 101 32.96 -11.81 41.98
C ARG A 101 33.95 -12.88 42.40
N ILE A 102 33.78 -13.44 43.61
CA ILE A 102 34.55 -14.58 44.12
C ILE A 102 33.62 -15.76 44.35
N SER A 103 33.93 -16.89 43.72
CA SER A 103 33.17 -18.13 43.90
C SER A 103 33.72 -18.94 45.06
N ILE A 104 32.91 -19.17 46.08
CA ILE A 104 33.22 -20.04 47.22
C ILE A 104 32.56 -21.39 46.95
N SER A 105 33.36 -22.46 47.05
CA SER A 105 32.94 -23.82 46.75
C SER A 105 33.00 -24.69 48.00
N VAL A 106 32.05 -25.62 48.12
CA VAL A 106 32.04 -26.69 49.12
C VAL A 106 31.99 -28.02 48.43
N ARG A 107 32.84 -28.95 48.87
CA ARG A 107 32.74 -30.36 48.54
C ARG A 107 31.99 -31.06 49.67
N VAL A 108 30.96 -31.82 49.33
CA VAL A 108 30.18 -32.65 50.25
C VAL A 108 30.41 -34.10 49.88
N ASP A 109 30.83 -34.91 50.85
CA ASP A 109 31.31 -36.28 50.65
C ASP A 109 30.67 -37.20 51.71
N ASP A 110 30.05 -38.30 51.25
CA ASP A 110 29.38 -39.34 52.06
C ASP A 110 30.34 -40.50 52.44
N GLY A 111 31.55 -40.54 51.89
CA GLY A 111 32.54 -41.62 52.03
C GLY A 111 32.70 -42.50 50.78
N ASP A 112 31.74 -42.49 49.87
CA ASP A 112 31.66 -43.30 48.64
C ASP A 112 31.52 -42.44 47.37
N ALA A 113 30.97 -41.23 47.46
CA ALA A 113 30.74 -40.25 46.39
C ALA A 113 30.81 -38.80 46.89
N GLU A 114 31.28 -37.90 46.01
CA GLU A 114 31.41 -36.47 46.30
C GLU A 114 30.60 -35.58 45.34
N VAL A 115 30.03 -34.50 45.86
CA VAL A 115 29.31 -33.47 45.10
C VAL A 115 29.83 -32.07 45.44
N MET A 116 29.80 -31.17 44.46
CA MET A 116 30.23 -29.77 44.63
C MET A 116 29.03 -28.83 44.69
N GLY A 117 29.02 -27.95 45.69
CA GLY A 117 28.16 -26.79 45.78
C GLY A 117 28.97 -25.49 45.63
N THR A 118 28.39 -24.45 45.04
CA THR A 118 29.08 -23.16 44.88
C THR A 118 28.15 -21.99 45.17
N THR A 119 28.68 -20.93 45.77
CA THR A 119 28.02 -19.63 45.87
C THR A 119 28.97 -18.52 45.41
N THR A 120 28.44 -17.33 45.10
CA THR A 120 29.26 -16.18 44.68
C THR A 120 29.10 -15.03 45.65
N VAL A 121 30.21 -14.50 46.14
CA VAL A 121 30.26 -13.26 46.91
C VAL A 121 30.78 -12.13 46.01
N VAL A 122 30.14 -10.96 46.07
CA VAL A 122 30.53 -9.77 45.31
C VAL A 122 31.30 -8.81 46.22
N LEU A 123 32.55 -8.51 45.89
CA LEU A 123 33.34 -7.49 46.56
C LEU A 123 33.21 -6.15 45.85
N LEU A 124 32.60 -5.18 46.52
CA LEU A 124 32.49 -3.80 46.04
C LEU A 124 33.83 -3.10 46.22
N GLY A 125 34.41 -2.56 45.14
CA GLY A 125 35.55 -1.66 45.28
C GLY A 125 35.17 -0.37 46.01
N GLU A 126 36.15 0.52 46.24
CA GLU A 126 35.83 1.89 46.65
C GLU A 126 34.79 2.48 45.69
N THR A 127 33.85 3.27 46.21
CA THR A 127 32.78 3.84 45.42
C THR A 127 32.61 5.33 45.62
N GLY A 128 32.13 6.01 44.59
CA GLY A 128 31.66 7.39 44.63
C GLY A 128 30.15 7.48 44.38
N ASP A 129 29.59 8.63 44.73
CA ASP A 129 28.28 9.07 44.27
C ASP A 129 28.46 9.91 43.00
N LEU A 130 27.61 9.72 41.99
CA LEU A 130 27.52 10.58 40.80
C LEU A 130 26.12 11.19 40.72
N ALA A 131 26.04 12.51 40.59
CA ALA A 131 24.77 13.21 40.41
C ALA A 131 24.87 14.27 39.31
N GLY A 132 23.73 14.76 38.83
CA GLY A 132 23.69 15.84 37.86
C GLY A 132 22.29 16.08 37.33
N THR A 133 22.20 16.82 36.23
CA THR A 133 20.94 17.03 35.50
C THR A 133 21.04 16.54 34.07
N VAL A 134 19.94 16.03 33.52
CA VAL A 134 19.76 15.75 32.10
C VAL A 134 18.85 16.83 31.51
N THR A 135 19.33 17.53 30.48
CA THR A 135 18.61 18.66 29.87
C THR A 135 18.61 18.55 28.35
N ASP A 136 17.58 19.10 27.72
CA ASP A 136 17.57 19.34 26.27
C ASP A 136 18.67 20.35 25.94
N ALA A 137 19.59 19.97 25.06
CA ALA A 137 20.74 20.81 24.72
C ALA A 137 20.38 22.08 23.93
N ALA A 138 19.21 22.12 23.30
CA ALA A 138 18.71 23.27 22.54
C ALA A 138 17.91 24.24 23.42
N THR A 139 17.06 23.73 24.31
CA THR A 139 16.17 24.58 25.14
C THR A 139 16.65 24.78 26.58
N ASN A 140 17.56 23.92 27.07
CA ASN A 140 17.92 23.76 28.48
C ASN A 140 16.77 23.29 29.38
N ASP A 141 15.67 22.80 28.82
CA ASP A 141 14.57 22.23 29.61
C ASP A 141 14.98 20.88 30.23
N PRO A 142 14.50 20.55 31.44
CA PRO A 142 14.79 19.27 32.06
C PRO A 142 14.15 18.11 31.28
N ILE A 143 14.88 17.01 31.14
CA ILE A 143 14.37 15.77 30.53
C ILE A 143 14.03 14.77 31.63
N GLU A 144 12.75 14.44 31.78
CA GLU A 144 12.27 13.39 32.68
C GLU A 144 12.44 12.00 32.05
N GLY A 145 12.84 11.01 32.86
CA GLY A 145 12.88 9.61 32.43
C GLY A 145 14.03 9.22 31.51
N ALA A 146 15.01 10.11 31.29
CA ALA A 146 16.25 9.74 30.59
C ALA A 146 16.99 8.66 31.39
N GLU A 147 17.45 7.59 30.75
CA GLU A 147 18.20 6.51 31.37
C GLU A 147 19.69 6.87 31.38
N ILE A 148 20.34 6.86 32.55
CA ILE A 148 21.76 7.15 32.73
C ILE A 148 22.44 5.87 33.21
N SER A 149 23.55 5.48 32.60
CA SER A 149 24.33 4.30 33.00
C SER A 149 25.83 4.57 33.09
N ILE A 150 26.49 3.97 34.08
CA ILE A 150 27.96 3.97 34.21
C ILE A 150 28.40 2.77 35.06
N ALA A 151 29.51 2.12 34.70
CA ALA A 151 30.10 1.02 35.46
C ALA A 151 29.13 -0.11 35.85
N GLY A 152 28.13 -0.40 34.99
CA GLY A 152 27.10 -1.41 35.23
C GLY A 152 26.00 -1.00 36.22
N ARG A 153 25.90 0.28 36.59
CA ARG A 153 24.80 0.87 37.36
C ARG A 153 23.96 1.77 36.46
N SER A 154 22.66 1.83 36.69
CA SER A 154 21.75 2.73 35.97
C SER A 154 20.69 3.38 36.86
N THR A 155 20.18 4.53 36.42
CA THR A 155 19.07 5.28 37.04
C THR A 155 18.33 6.07 35.97
N SER A 156 17.17 6.65 36.32
CA SER A 156 16.43 7.55 35.44
C SER A 156 16.38 8.96 36.03
N SER A 157 16.40 9.98 35.18
CA SER A 157 16.21 11.37 35.61
C SER A 157 14.79 11.62 36.13
N ALA A 158 14.66 12.46 37.15
CA ALA A 158 13.39 12.90 37.71
C ALA A 158 12.72 13.99 36.83
N ALA A 159 11.51 14.42 37.21
CA ALA A 159 10.75 15.45 36.48
C ALA A 159 11.48 16.80 36.35
N ASP A 160 12.39 17.12 37.28
CA ASP A 160 13.24 18.31 37.22
C ASP A 160 14.58 18.07 36.51
N GLY A 161 14.73 16.91 35.84
CA GLY A 161 15.91 16.49 35.11
C GLY A 161 17.03 15.95 36.01
N THR A 162 16.89 15.97 37.33
CA THR A 162 17.97 15.54 38.23
C THR A 162 18.13 14.02 38.24
N TYR A 163 19.37 13.53 38.39
CA TYR A 163 19.67 12.11 38.57
C TYR A 163 20.73 11.90 39.65
N ARG A 164 20.73 10.71 40.26
CA ARG A 164 21.75 10.29 41.24
C ARG A 164 22.00 8.79 41.18
N LEU A 165 23.27 8.42 41.07
CA LEU A 165 23.80 7.07 41.21
C LEU A 165 24.70 6.99 42.44
N SER A 166 24.38 6.10 43.36
CA SER A 166 25.21 5.81 44.53
C SER A 166 25.96 4.51 44.36
N THR A 167 27.08 4.37 45.08
CA THR A 167 27.93 3.17 45.07
C THR A 167 28.50 2.82 43.68
N VAL A 168 28.86 3.84 42.89
CA VAL A 168 29.51 3.65 41.58
C VAL A 168 30.99 3.35 41.82
N PRO A 169 31.55 2.24 41.27
CA PRO A 169 32.97 1.93 41.40
C PRO A 169 33.88 3.10 40.99
N LEU A 170 35.02 3.29 41.68
CA LEU A 170 36.01 4.29 41.27
C LEU A 170 36.75 3.86 39.99
N GLY A 171 37.15 4.84 39.18
CA GLY A 171 37.92 4.63 37.96
C GLY A 171 37.33 5.28 36.72
N ASN A 172 37.95 5.00 35.57
CA ASN A 172 37.51 5.53 34.28
C ASN A 172 36.49 4.59 33.65
N PHE A 173 35.29 5.09 33.40
CA PHE A 173 34.20 4.36 32.76
C PHE A 173 33.57 5.19 31.65
N THR A 174 32.77 4.55 30.81
CA THR A 174 31.87 5.27 29.91
C THR A 174 30.59 5.61 30.67
N LEU A 175 30.29 6.89 30.79
CA LEU A 175 28.99 7.40 31.19
C LEU A 175 28.12 7.49 29.95
N SER A 176 26.99 6.79 29.96
CA SER A 176 25.99 6.83 28.90
C SER A 176 24.70 7.46 29.39
N ALA A 177 23.98 8.16 28.52
CA ALA A 177 22.60 8.56 28.77
C ALA A 177 21.76 8.51 27.49
N SER A 178 20.51 8.07 27.60
CA SER A 178 19.58 7.94 26.48
C SER A 178 18.18 8.37 26.90
N ALA A 179 17.46 9.03 25.99
CA ALA A 179 16.06 9.38 26.18
C ALA A 179 15.33 9.28 24.83
N GLU A 180 14.05 8.94 24.85
CA GLU A 180 13.24 8.87 23.63
C GLU A 180 13.23 10.24 22.93
N GLY A 181 13.57 10.25 21.64
CA GLY A 181 13.66 11.48 20.86
C GLY A 181 14.97 12.26 21.01
N TYR A 182 15.99 11.69 21.66
CA TYR A 182 17.33 12.29 21.84
C TYR A 182 18.45 11.36 21.37
N GLN A 183 19.55 11.95 20.89
CA GLN A 183 20.75 11.22 20.54
C GLN A 183 21.41 10.70 21.81
N ASP A 184 21.82 9.42 21.81
CA ASP A 184 22.55 8.84 22.93
C ASP A 184 23.84 9.63 23.21
N PHE A 185 24.04 9.94 24.49
CA PHE A 185 25.25 10.56 24.99
C PHE A 185 26.19 9.47 25.50
N GLU A 186 27.46 9.54 25.11
CA GLU A 186 28.53 8.75 25.71
C GLU A 186 29.74 9.65 25.98
N SER A 187 30.33 9.52 27.17
CA SER A 187 31.55 10.24 27.53
C SER A 187 32.40 9.41 28.49
N ALA A 188 33.73 9.46 28.32
CA ALA A 188 34.63 8.91 29.31
C ALA A 188 34.58 9.77 30.59
N TYR A 189 34.29 9.14 31.72
CA TYR A 189 34.15 9.80 33.01
C TYR A 189 34.96 9.07 34.10
N GLU A 190 35.73 9.83 34.86
CA GLU A 190 36.48 9.34 36.02
C GLU A 190 35.65 9.51 37.29
N VAL A 191 35.20 8.39 37.87
CA VAL A 191 34.51 8.39 39.16
C VAL A 191 35.55 8.41 40.28
N LYS A 192 35.48 9.43 41.13
CA LYS A 192 36.37 9.61 42.30
C LYS A 192 35.65 9.32 43.60
N SER A 193 36.41 9.07 44.66
CA SER A 193 35.87 8.88 46.02
C SER A 193 35.03 10.09 46.45
N GLY A 194 33.87 9.84 47.06
CA GLY A 194 32.98 10.90 47.52
C GLY A 194 31.99 11.36 46.44
N SER A 195 31.62 12.65 46.44
CA SER A 195 30.59 13.19 45.54
C SER A 195 31.19 13.69 44.22
N ASN A 196 30.62 13.20 43.12
CA ASN A 196 30.95 13.56 41.74
C ASN A 196 29.73 14.23 41.10
N ARG A 197 29.97 15.09 40.10
CA ARG A 197 28.89 15.77 39.37
C ARG A 197 29.13 15.78 37.87
N GLN A 198 28.10 15.50 37.09
CA GLN A 198 28.11 15.62 35.63
C GLN A 198 26.73 15.98 35.08
N ASP A 199 26.60 17.16 34.47
CA ASP A 199 25.37 17.51 33.74
C ASP A 199 25.47 16.97 32.31
N ILE A 200 24.35 16.47 31.80
CA ILE A 200 24.26 15.76 30.52
C ILE A 200 23.28 16.52 29.62
N PRO A 201 23.78 17.35 28.69
CA PRO A 201 22.95 17.95 27.66
C PRO A 201 22.71 16.92 26.55
N LEU A 202 21.49 16.40 26.45
CA LEU A 202 21.10 15.52 25.35
C LEU A 202 20.70 16.34 24.13
N GLN A 203 21.27 16.00 22.98
CA GLN A 203 20.89 16.61 21.71
C GLN A 203 19.57 15.97 21.25
N PRO A 204 18.50 16.75 21.00
CA PRO A 204 17.30 16.19 20.39
C PRO A 204 17.67 15.47 19.09
N LEU A 205 17.15 14.25 18.90
CA LEU A 205 17.16 13.64 17.58
C LEU A 205 16.41 14.61 16.69
N SER A 206 17.12 15.16 15.70
CA SER A 206 16.46 16.00 14.74
C SER A 206 15.38 15.14 14.10
N SER A 207 14.10 15.42 14.38
CA SER A 207 12.96 14.75 13.70
C SER A 207 12.90 15.13 12.23
N THR A 208 13.81 16.02 11.82
CA THR A 208 13.98 16.54 10.50
C THR A 208 15.47 16.46 10.11
N GLY A 209 15.74 16.21 8.84
CA GLY A 209 17.07 16.31 8.26
C GLY A 209 17.09 17.30 7.12
N ARG A 210 18.20 17.26 6.39
CA ARG A 210 18.47 18.13 5.25
C ARG A 210 18.58 17.30 3.98
N VAL A 211 17.97 17.76 2.90
CA VAL A 211 18.22 17.26 1.55
C VAL A 211 19.06 18.28 0.80
N PHE A 212 20.20 17.85 0.29
CA PHE A 212 21.14 18.72 -0.42
C PHE A 212 21.68 18.03 -1.67
N GLY A 213 22.36 18.78 -2.52
CA GLY A 213 23.08 18.22 -3.66
C GLY A 213 23.32 19.24 -4.74
N THR A 214 23.70 18.74 -5.92
CA THR A 214 24.05 19.57 -7.07
C THR A 214 23.18 19.21 -8.27
N VAL A 215 22.43 20.19 -8.75
CA VAL A 215 21.68 20.06 -10.01
C VAL A 215 22.64 20.22 -11.17
N LYS A 216 22.62 19.25 -12.10
CA LYS A 216 23.50 19.20 -13.28
C LYS A 216 22.68 18.97 -14.55
N ASN A 217 23.22 19.31 -15.71
CA ASN A 217 22.66 18.88 -16.98
C ASN A 217 23.08 17.45 -17.35
N ALA A 218 22.50 16.88 -18.42
CA ALA A 218 22.85 15.56 -18.94
C ALA A 218 24.34 15.39 -19.32
N GLN A 219 25.06 16.49 -19.54
CA GLN A 219 26.50 16.51 -19.80
C GLN A 219 27.35 16.67 -18.52
N GLY A 220 26.71 16.75 -17.35
CA GLY A 220 27.37 16.89 -16.04
C GLY A 220 27.69 18.33 -15.64
N THR A 221 27.35 19.34 -16.44
CA THR A 221 27.57 20.76 -16.11
C THR A 221 26.63 21.20 -14.99
N PRO A 222 27.13 21.81 -13.91
CA PRO A 222 26.26 22.31 -12.84
C PRO A 222 25.35 23.45 -13.30
N LEU A 223 24.14 23.48 -12.76
CA LEU A 223 23.07 24.40 -13.16
C LEU A 223 22.67 25.28 -11.98
N GLY A 224 23.14 26.52 -11.93
CA GLY A 224 22.65 27.52 -10.96
C GLY A 224 21.26 28.07 -11.31
N ASN A 225 20.55 28.69 -10.37
CA ASN A 225 19.16 29.16 -10.52
C ASN A 225 18.14 28.06 -10.97
N ALA A 226 18.33 26.80 -10.57
CA ALA A 226 17.29 25.79 -10.57
C ALA A 226 16.53 25.83 -9.24
N THR A 227 15.21 25.73 -9.26
CA THR A 227 14.37 25.64 -8.06
C THR A 227 14.29 24.19 -7.61
N CYS A 228 14.58 23.93 -6.33
CA CYS A 228 14.49 22.61 -5.70
C CYS A 228 13.43 22.66 -4.60
N ARG A 229 12.52 21.68 -4.56
CA ARG A 229 11.34 21.69 -3.68
C ARG A 229 11.04 20.30 -3.08
N ILE A 230 10.67 20.29 -1.80
CA ILE A 230 10.12 19.12 -1.07
C ILE A 230 8.91 19.60 -0.27
N GLY A 231 7.71 19.14 -0.64
CA GLY A 231 6.46 19.58 0.00
C GLY A 231 6.23 21.10 -0.14
N THR A 232 6.29 21.83 0.96
CA THR A 232 6.19 23.30 1.02
C THR A 232 7.54 24.01 1.08
N LEU A 233 8.64 23.28 1.30
CA LEU A 233 10.00 23.84 1.39
C LEU A 233 10.59 23.99 -0.01
N GLU A 234 11.17 25.16 -0.30
CA GLU A 234 11.72 25.50 -1.61
C GLU A 234 13.02 26.32 -1.47
N THR A 235 13.96 26.09 -2.38
CA THR A 235 15.23 26.83 -2.47
C THR A 235 15.68 26.93 -3.92
N THR A 236 16.67 27.76 -4.21
CA THR A 236 17.29 27.85 -5.54
C THR A 236 18.77 27.51 -5.48
N THR A 237 19.27 26.80 -6.49
CA THR A 237 20.68 26.40 -6.56
C THR A 237 21.58 27.62 -6.81
N ASN A 238 22.75 27.66 -6.17
CA ASN A 238 23.76 28.70 -6.42
C ASN A 238 24.49 28.52 -7.77
N GLY A 239 25.44 29.39 -8.12
CA GLY A 239 26.19 29.30 -9.39
C GLY A 239 26.97 28.00 -9.63
N SER A 240 27.22 27.21 -8.59
CA SER A 240 27.81 25.86 -8.69
C SER A 240 26.79 24.73 -8.79
N GLY A 241 25.50 25.06 -8.96
CA GLY A 241 24.38 24.12 -9.00
C GLY A 241 23.98 23.54 -7.64
N ALA A 242 24.59 23.99 -6.55
CA ALA A 242 24.37 23.42 -5.23
C ALA A 242 23.11 23.99 -4.56
N PHE A 243 22.31 23.13 -3.92
CA PHE A 243 21.14 23.50 -3.12
C PHE A 243 21.14 22.83 -1.74
N SER A 244 20.30 23.36 -0.85
CA SER A 244 20.10 22.86 0.51
C SER A 244 18.67 23.15 0.97
N LEU A 245 17.94 22.12 1.41
CA LEU A 245 16.64 22.22 2.05
C LEU A 245 16.71 21.56 3.43
N GLU A 246 16.41 22.31 4.48
CA GLU A 246 16.49 21.88 5.89
C GLU A 246 15.09 21.73 6.50
N GLY A 247 14.98 21.06 7.65
CA GLY A 247 13.70 20.90 8.35
C GLY A 247 12.77 19.86 7.71
N ILE A 248 13.32 18.88 6.98
CA ILE A 248 12.54 17.85 6.30
C ILE A 248 12.35 16.64 7.21
N ALA A 249 11.11 16.28 7.55
CA ALA A 249 10.84 15.11 8.38
C ALA A 249 11.45 13.82 7.81
N PHE A 250 11.97 12.96 8.69
CA PHE A 250 12.48 11.66 8.30
C PHE A 250 11.39 10.77 7.67
N GLY A 251 11.80 9.88 6.77
CA GLY A 251 10.92 9.03 5.99
C GLY A 251 10.92 9.35 4.50
N SER A 252 9.82 9.03 3.82
CA SER A 252 9.72 9.17 2.36
C SER A 252 9.62 10.64 1.93
N VAL A 253 10.63 11.13 1.23
CA VAL A 253 10.73 12.50 0.72
C VAL A 253 10.74 12.51 -0.81
N THR A 254 9.97 13.40 -1.42
CA THR A 254 9.94 13.58 -2.88
C THR A 254 10.58 14.92 -3.24
N LEU A 255 11.78 14.88 -3.83
CA LEU A 255 12.49 16.06 -4.33
C LEU A 255 12.06 16.34 -5.76
N GLN A 256 11.63 17.57 -6.01
CA GLN A 256 11.33 18.11 -7.32
C GLN A 256 12.36 19.18 -7.68
N ALA A 257 12.88 19.16 -8.90
CA ALA A 257 13.79 20.19 -9.40
C ALA A 257 13.33 20.72 -10.76
N THR A 258 13.31 22.05 -10.90
CA THR A 258 12.93 22.76 -12.13
C THR A 258 13.97 23.82 -12.47
N ARG A 259 14.18 24.04 -13.77
CA ARG A 259 14.97 25.17 -14.28
C ARG A 259 14.47 25.54 -15.66
N ASP A 260 14.34 26.83 -15.91
CA ASP A 260 13.94 27.32 -17.23
C ASP A 260 14.87 26.79 -18.33
N GLY A 261 14.28 26.22 -19.38
CA GLY A 261 15.01 25.56 -20.46
C GLY A 261 15.44 24.13 -20.19
N TYR A 262 14.95 23.49 -19.11
CA TYR A 262 15.24 22.10 -18.76
C TYR A 262 13.95 21.32 -18.38
N ASP A 263 13.95 20.01 -18.60
CA ASP A 263 12.81 19.13 -18.27
C ASP A 263 12.62 18.96 -16.75
N PHE A 264 11.38 18.74 -16.30
CA PHE A 264 11.05 18.55 -14.88
C PHE A 264 11.66 17.26 -14.31
N PHE A 265 12.33 17.37 -13.15
CA PHE A 265 12.86 16.24 -12.40
C PHE A 265 12.04 15.98 -11.14
N SER A 266 11.71 14.72 -10.86
CA SER A 266 11.08 14.29 -9.60
C SER A 266 11.60 12.93 -9.19
N VAL A 267 12.01 12.80 -7.93
CA VAL A 267 12.46 11.52 -7.37
C VAL A 267 12.03 11.39 -5.91
N THR A 268 11.63 10.18 -5.53
CA THR A 268 11.33 9.83 -4.14
C THR A 268 12.49 9.01 -3.56
N ARG A 269 12.90 9.36 -2.33
CA ARG A 269 13.96 8.71 -1.55
C ARG A 269 13.57 8.69 -0.08
N THR A 270 14.22 7.86 0.72
CA THR A 270 14.02 7.84 2.18
C THR A 270 15.13 8.63 2.85
N LEU A 271 14.76 9.60 3.69
CA LEU A 271 15.66 10.33 4.60
C LEU A 271 15.67 9.59 5.94
N GLU A 272 16.69 8.77 6.18
CA GLU A 272 16.82 7.92 7.37
C GLU A 272 17.79 8.49 8.42
N GLY A 273 18.45 9.61 8.12
CA GLY A 273 19.41 10.29 9.00
C GLY A 273 19.45 11.81 8.74
N ALA A 274 20.38 12.51 9.40
CA ALA A 274 20.44 13.98 9.38
C ALA A 274 20.60 14.60 7.98
N GLU A 275 21.18 13.87 7.03
CA GLU A 275 21.40 14.37 5.68
C GLU A 275 21.11 13.31 4.59
N LEU A 276 20.56 13.77 3.45
CA LEU A 276 20.36 12.96 2.24
C LEU A 276 20.83 13.76 1.02
N GLN A 277 21.82 13.22 0.31
CA GLN A 277 22.30 13.82 -0.93
C GLN A 277 21.48 13.30 -2.13
N ILE A 278 20.97 14.22 -2.94
CA ILE A 278 20.36 13.93 -4.24
C ILE A 278 20.94 14.90 -5.26
N ASP A 279 21.48 14.39 -6.36
CA ASP A 279 22.04 15.19 -7.46
C ASP A 279 21.12 15.10 -8.70
N PRO A 280 20.11 15.98 -8.85
CA PRO A 280 19.23 15.98 -10.01
C PRO A 280 20.01 16.19 -11.31
N VAL A 281 19.74 15.34 -12.31
CA VAL A 281 20.21 15.52 -13.68
C VAL A 281 19.05 16.00 -14.53
N LEU A 282 19.07 17.27 -14.89
CA LEU A 282 18.08 17.92 -15.73
C LEU A 282 18.52 17.80 -17.19
N SER A 283 17.68 17.22 -18.04
CA SER A 283 17.94 17.22 -19.48
C SER A 283 17.58 18.59 -20.04
N ALA A 284 18.45 19.15 -20.89
CA ALA A 284 18.15 20.40 -21.59
C ALA A 284 16.86 20.18 -22.40
N ALA A 285 15.85 20.98 -22.10
CA ALA A 285 14.63 20.95 -22.88
C ALA A 285 15.02 21.44 -24.29
N LEU A 286 14.68 20.65 -25.31
CA LEU A 286 14.72 21.13 -26.70
C LEU A 286 14.03 22.50 -26.75
N PRO A 287 14.53 23.50 -27.53
CA PRO A 287 14.14 24.90 -27.42
C PRO A 287 12.64 25.05 -27.17
N SER A 288 12.32 25.48 -25.96
CA SER A 288 10.98 25.31 -25.40
C SER A 288 10.00 26.29 -26.04
N ARG A 289 8.96 25.74 -26.67
CA ARG A 289 7.65 26.38 -26.84
C ARG A 289 7.26 27.16 -25.58
N PRO A 290 6.52 28.27 -25.68
CA PRO A 290 5.82 28.80 -24.51
C PRO A 290 5.01 27.68 -23.88
N ALA A 291 5.01 27.60 -22.55
CA ALA A 291 4.16 26.63 -21.86
C ALA A 291 2.72 26.80 -22.36
N ALA A 292 2.13 25.68 -22.75
CA ALA A 292 0.71 25.62 -22.99
C ALA A 292 -0.02 26.18 -21.77
N PRO A 293 -1.02 27.06 -21.90
CA PRO A 293 -1.87 27.41 -20.78
C PRO A 293 -2.42 26.12 -20.15
N VAL A 294 -2.28 25.98 -18.82
CA VAL A 294 -2.84 24.88 -18.03
C VAL A 294 -3.89 25.47 -17.10
N ALA A 295 -5.09 24.89 -17.13
CA ALA A 295 -6.15 25.15 -16.17
C ALA A 295 -6.55 23.83 -15.51
N THR A 296 -6.85 23.88 -14.20
CA THR A 296 -7.21 22.70 -13.39
C THR A 296 -8.45 23.00 -12.56
N ARG A 297 -9.44 22.12 -12.60
CA ARG A 297 -10.57 22.07 -11.66
C ARG A 297 -10.99 20.61 -11.49
N ASP A 298 -11.28 20.22 -10.25
CA ASP A 298 -11.77 18.89 -9.87
C ASP A 298 -10.93 17.72 -10.44
N GLY A 299 -9.60 17.85 -10.38
CA GLY A 299 -8.66 16.76 -10.71
C GLY A 299 -8.29 16.59 -12.19
N THR A 300 -8.85 17.37 -13.11
CA THR A 300 -8.53 17.29 -14.56
C THR A 300 -7.60 18.42 -15.00
N THR A 301 -6.53 18.10 -15.74
CA THR A 301 -5.52 19.05 -16.24
C THR A 301 -5.65 19.25 -17.76
N ILE A 302 -5.81 20.49 -18.25
CA ILE A 302 -5.82 20.82 -19.70
C ILE A 302 -4.39 21.15 -20.18
N ARG A 303 -3.96 20.61 -21.34
CA ARG A 303 -2.68 20.97 -22.02
C ARG A 303 -2.90 21.31 -23.50
N ILE A 304 -2.57 22.53 -23.93
CA ILE A 304 -2.58 22.97 -25.34
C ILE A 304 -1.28 22.53 -26.07
N GLN A 305 -1.36 21.92 -27.26
CA GLN A 305 -0.16 21.50 -28.00
C GLN A 305 0.14 22.34 -29.26
N TRP A 306 1.32 22.97 -29.32
CA TRP A 306 1.85 23.65 -30.51
C TRP A 306 2.41 22.66 -31.55
N ALA A 307 2.41 23.00 -32.85
CA ALA A 307 3.05 22.20 -33.90
C ALA A 307 3.93 23.08 -34.82
N PRO A 308 5.21 22.73 -35.09
CA PRO A 308 6.04 23.48 -36.03
C PRO A 308 5.86 23.01 -37.49
N ARG A 309 6.15 23.90 -38.46
CA ARG A 309 6.56 23.52 -39.83
C ARG A 309 8.08 23.64 -39.96
N ALA A 310 8.67 22.80 -40.80
CA ALA A 310 10.10 22.77 -41.05
C ALA A 310 10.57 24.10 -41.66
N ASN A 311 11.48 24.79 -40.96
CA ASN A 311 12.40 25.88 -41.40
C ASN A 311 12.23 27.30 -40.84
N ASP A 312 11.34 27.60 -39.90
CA ASP A 312 11.23 28.99 -39.39
C ASP A 312 11.95 29.26 -38.06
N ALA A 313 12.76 30.32 -38.07
CA ALA A 313 13.31 30.97 -36.89
C ALA A 313 12.21 31.66 -36.06
N ILE A 314 12.47 31.82 -34.76
CA ILE A 314 11.56 32.29 -33.71
C ILE A 314 10.79 33.58 -34.07
N GLY A 315 9.47 33.61 -33.79
CA GLY A 315 8.83 34.86 -33.29
C GLY A 315 7.71 35.53 -34.09
N THR A 316 7.01 34.85 -35.00
CA THR A 316 5.76 35.41 -35.59
C THR A 316 4.72 34.31 -35.79
N VAL A 317 3.52 34.47 -35.24
CA VAL A 317 2.36 33.62 -35.57
C VAL A 317 1.59 34.34 -36.69
N GLN A 318 1.55 33.75 -37.88
CA GLN A 318 0.61 34.15 -38.93
C GLN A 318 -0.66 33.33 -38.79
N ILE A 319 -1.78 34.02 -38.62
CA ILE A 319 -3.11 33.41 -38.66
C ILE A 319 -3.47 33.23 -40.14
N TYR A 320 -3.69 31.98 -40.55
CA TYR A 320 -4.12 31.63 -41.90
C TYR A 320 -5.63 31.49 -41.91
N GLN A 321 -6.27 32.19 -42.85
CA GLN A 321 -7.65 31.94 -43.19
C GLN A 321 -7.67 30.90 -44.33
N ARG A 322 -8.47 29.85 -44.16
CA ARG A 322 -8.93 29.03 -45.28
C ARG A 322 -10.44 29.20 -45.38
N VAL A 323 -10.90 29.64 -46.54
CA VAL A 323 -12.31 29.59 -46.92
C VAL A 323 -12.48 28.32 -47.75
N ASP A 324 -13.55 27.57 -47.50
CA ASP A 324 -13.79 26.29 -48.17
C ASP A 324 -13.71 26.44 -49.70
N GLY A 325 -12.89 25.57 -50.32
CA GLY A 325 -12.66 25.50 -51.76
C GLY A 325 -11.57 26.40 -52.37
N GLY A 326 -10.95 27.32 -51.62
CA GLY A 326 -9.95 28.27 -52.15
C GLY A 326 -8.53 28.12 -51.58
N ALA A 327 -7.55 28.75 -52.26
CA ALA A 327 -6.15 28.79 -51.82
C ALA A 327 -5.97 29.66 -50.57
N THR A 328 -5.04 29.26 -49.69
CA THR A 328 -4.72 29.89 -48.41
C THR A 328 -4.12 31.29 -48.60
N SER A 329 -4.62 32.29 -47.86
CA SER A 329 -4.08 33.66 -47.87
C SER A 329 -3.83 34.14 -46.43
N ALA A 330 -2.73 34.88 -46.21
CA ALA A 330 -2.41 35.47 -44.91
C ALA A 330 -3.31 36.69 -44.61
N VAL A 331 -3.80 36.82 -43.37
CA VAL A 331 -4.60 37.98 -42.95
C VAL A 331 -3.69 39.22 -42.82
N PRO A 332 -3.94 40.32 -43.54
CA PRO A 332 -3.14 41.53 -43.39
C PRO A 332 -3.31 42.14 -42.00
N GLY A 333 -2.22 42.31 -41.25
CA GLY A 333 -2.21 42.91 -39.90
C GLY A 333 -2.16 41.92 -38.72
N GLY A 334 -2.15 40.60 -38.96
CA GLY A 334 -2.06 39.58 -37.92
C GLY A 334 -0.65 39.42 -37.32
N ARG A 335 -0.20 40.39 -36.52
CA ARG A 335 0.98 40.24 -35.64
C ARG A 335 0.58 40.59 -34.22
N VAL A 336 0.63 39.62 -33.30
CA VAL A 336 0.40 39.83 -31.87
C VAL A 336 1.61 39.35 -31.09
N SER A 337 2.08 40.16 -30.13
CA SER A 337 3.29 39.89 -29.34
C SER A 337 2.98 39.18 -28.01
N ALA A 338 3.99 38.52 -27.45
CA ALA A 338 3.92 37.38 -26.55
C ALA A 338 3.67 37.65 -25.04
N THR A 339 2.97 38.72 -24.65
CA THR A 339 2.96 39.16 -23.22
C THR A 339 1.58 39.39 -22.58
N GLN A 340 0.61 38.46 -22.67
CA GLN A 340 -0.61 38.55 -21.84
C GLN A 340 -1.09 37.21 -21.26
N THR A 341 -1.46 37.23 -19.96
CA THR A 341 -1.56 36.06 -19.05
C THR A 341 -2.78 36.11 -18.09
N THR A 342 -4.02 36.15 -18.59
CA THR A 342 -5.18 35.83 -17.73
C THR A 342 -6.39 35.27 -18.50
N PHE A 343 -7.07 34.29 -17.90
CA PHE A 343 -8.32 33.68 -18.39
C PHE A 343 -9.29 33.42 -17.22
N SER A 344 -10.59 33.51 -17.48
CA SER A 344 -11.66 33.19 -16.53
C SER A 344 -12.60 32.12 -17.10
N ILE A 345 -13.10 31.24 -16.22
CA ILE A 345 -13.90 30.06 -16.56
C ILE A 345 -15.33 30.27 -16.07
N SER A 346 -16.31 30.15 -16.96
CA SER A 346 -17.69 29.82 -16.58
C SER A 346 -18.06 28.46 -17.18
N GLY A 347 -18.59 27.57 -16.35
CA GLY A 347 -19.03 26.25 -16.78
C GLY A 347 -20.46 26.30 -17.30
N ASN A 348 -20.71 25.68 -18.46
CA ASN A 348 -22.07 25.34 -18.86
C ASN A 348 -22.45 23.93 -18.38
N PRO A 349 -23.74 23.64 -18.17
CA PRO A 349 -24.23 22.34 -17.69
C PRO A 349 -23.98 21.16 -18.63
N ASP A 350 -23.50 21.39 -19.85
CA ASP A 350 -23.26 20.39 -20.91
C ASP A 350 -21.80 19.91 -21.01
N GLY A 351 -20.91 20.50 -20.19
CA GLY A 351 -19.48 20.17 -20.19
C GLY A 351 -18.72 20.73 -21.40
N ARG A 352 -19.26 21.75 -22.09
CA ARG A 352 -18.48 22.58 -23.03
C ARG A 352 -17.88 23.77 -22.30
N TYR A 353 -16.59 24.02 -22.56
CA TYR A 353 -15.90 25.21 -22.09
C TYR A 353 -15.77 26.20 -23.25
N THR A 354 -16.29 27.41 -23.07
CA THR A 354 -16.11 28.52 -24.03
C THR A 354 -14.94 29.37 -23.54
N PHE A 355 -13.95 29.61 -24.40
CA PHE A 355 -12.83 30.50 -24.10
C PHE A 355 -13.12 31.88 -24.72
N ARG A 356 -13.00 32.95 -23.93
CA ARG A 356 -12.90 34.32 -24.43
C ARG A 356 -11.47 34.81 -24.28
N VAL A 357 -10.84 35.20 -25.39
CA VAL A 357 -9.59 35.97 -25.34
C VAL A 357 -9.97 37.44 -25.48
N SER A 358 -10.04 38.14 -24.36
CA SER A 358 -10.19 39.59 -24.35
C SER A 358 -8.79 40.20 -24.31
N ALA A 359 -8.38 40.92 -25.35
CA ALA A 359 -7.21 41.78 -25.24
C ALA A 359 -7.55 42.90 -24.24
N ILE A 360 -6.89 42.93 -23.08
CA ILE A 360 -6.93 44.13 -22.23
C ILE A 360 -5.93 45.09 -22.85
N ASN A 361 -6.40 46.07 -23.62
CA ASN A 361 -5.61 47.28 -23.79
C ASN A 361 -5.45 47.91 -22.40
N LEU A 362 -4.26 48.44 -22.10
CA LEU A 362 -4.01 49.24 -20.90
C LEU A 362 -4.80 50.57 -20.89
N GLU A 363 -5.78 50.75 -21.77
CA GLU A 363 -6.74 51.85 -21.74
C GLU A 363 -8.13 51.31 -22.09
N ASN A 364 -9.04 51.46 -21.12
CA ASN A 364 -10.51 51.41 -21.15
C ASN A 364 -11.19 51.07 -22.50
N GLU A 365 -11.97 49.98 -22.53
CA GLU A 365 -13.42 49.96 -22.88
C GLU A 365 -13.94 48.52 -23.03
N GLU A 366 -15.14 48.27 -22.53
CA GLU A 366 -15.84 46.98 -22.55
C GLU A 366 -16.20 46.55 -23.98
N GLY A 367 -15.79 45.34 -24.39
CA GLY A 367 -16.11 44.79 -25.71
C GLY A 367 -16.23 43.28 -25.67
N SER A 368 -17.43 42.78 -25.86
CA SER A 368 -17.82 41.38 -25.70
C SER A 368 -17.93 40.71 -27.09
N VAL A 369 -17.05 39.76 -27.44
CA VAL A 369 -17.16 38.94 -28.68
C VAL A 369 -17.26 37.45 -28.33
N SER A 370 -18.32 36.81 -28.80
CA SER A 370 -18.57 35.36 -28.69
C SER A 370 -18.50 34.74 -30.10
N ASP A 371 -17.55 33.82 -30.32
CA ASP A 371 -17.51 32.98 -31.54
C ASP A 371 -17.40 31.49 -31.13
N PRO A 372 -18.25 30.57 -31.64
CA PRO A 372 -18.34 29.17 -31.20
C PRO A 372 -17.28 28.20 -31.77
N SER A 373 -16.24 28.66 -32.47
CA SER A 373 -15.36 27.80 -33.28
C SER A 373 -14.21 27.08 -32.55
N ASN A 374 -14.08 27.19 -31.21
CA ASN A 374 -12.97 26.60 -30.44
C ASN A 374 -13.40 25.55 -29.40
N THR A 375 -13.75 24.33 -29.82
CA THR A 375 -14.06 23.22 -28.87
C THR A 375 -12.95 22.17 -28.85
N LEU A 376 -12.21 22.06 -27.75
CA LEU A 376 -11.25 20.96 -27.47
C LEU A 376 -12.00 19.87 -26.69
N VAL A 377 -12.05 18.63 -27.19
CA VAL A 377 -12.79 17.53 -26.56
C VAL A 377 -11.79 16.54 -25.96
N LEU A 378 -11.50 16.65 -24.66
CA LEU A 378 -10.75 15.66 -23.89
C LEU A 378 -11.67 14.48 -23.58
N ILE A 379 -11.25 13.26 -23.90
CA ILE A 379 -12.02 12.07 -23.56
C ILE A 379 -11.12 10.94 -23.13
N ASP A 380 -11.09 10.69 -21.82
CA ASP A 380 -10.49 9.48 -21.25
C ASP A 380 -11.41 8.27 -21.55
N PRO A 381 -10.87 7.08 -21.90
CA PRO A 381 -11.60 5.83 -21.69
C PRO A 381 -12.20 5.77 -20.28
N SER A 382 -13.28 5.00 -20.13
CA SER A 382 -14.01 4.96 -18.85
C SER A 382 -13.07 4.44 -17.75
N PRO A 383 -13.20 4.90 -16.49
CA PRO A 383 -12.47 4.29 -15.38
C PRO A 383 -12.65 2.76 -15.40
N ARG A 384 -11.62 2.02 -14.99
CA ARG A 384 -11.71 0.56 -14.92
C ARG A 384 -11.70 0.06 -13.50
N VAL A 385 -12.41 -1.03 -13.26
CA VAL A 385 -12.44 -1.76 -11.99
C VAL A 385 -11.70 -3.08 -12.15
N ALA A 386 -10.89 -3.43 -11.15
CA ALA A 386 -10.17 -4.69 -11.11
C ALA A 386 -11.09 -5.85 -10.72
N ILE A 387 -11.14 -6.87 -11.56
CA ILE A 387 -11.84 -8.13 -11.28
C ILE A 387 -10.78 -9.17 -10.89
N PRO A 388 -10.81 -9.70 -9.65
CA PRO A 388 -9.82 -10.67 -9.20
C PRO A 388 -9.96 -12.00 -9.94
N ALA A 389 -8.85 -12.75 -10.04
CA ALA A 389 -8.87 -14.12 -10.56
C ALA A 389 -9.80 -15.00 -9.72
N GLY A 390 -10.45 -15.97 -10.35
CA GLY A 390 -11.34 -16.90 -9.63
C GLY A 390 -12.34 -17.60 -10.51
N SER A 391 -12.97 -18.63 -9.93
CA SER A 391 -13.97 -19.47 -10.59
C SER A 391 -15.39 -18.98 -10.33
N PHE A 392 -16.26 -19.09 -11.33
CA PHE A 392 -17.69 -18.80 -11.23
C PHE A 392 -18.50 -19.75 -12.11
N VAL A 393 -19.79 -19.92 -11.85
CA VAL A 393 -20.66 -20.69 -12.74
C VAL A 393 -21.09 -19.81 -13.91
N MET A 394 -20.55 -20.11 -15.09
CA MET A 394 -20.94 -19.50 -16.35
C MET A 394 -22.15 -20.25 -16.90
N GLY A 395 -23.26 -19.55 -17.13
CA GLY A 395 -24.48 -20.09 -17.73
C GLY A 395 -25.66 -20.16 -16.78
N ASP A 396 -26.82 -20.51 -17.33
CA ASP A 396 -28.03 -20.69 -16.56
C ASP A 396 -28.06 -22.12 -15.94
N THR A 397 -28.46 -22.24 -14.67
CA THR A 397 -28.67 -23.53 -13.99
C THR A 397 -30.08 -23.61 -13.37
N PRO A 398 -30.79 -24.75 -13.45
CA PRO A 398 -32.03 -24.97 -12.70
C PRO A 398 -31.77 -25.40 -11.24
N PRO A 399 -32.69 -25.16 -10.27
CA PRO A 399 -34.04 -24.62 -10.45
C PRO A 399 -34.44 -23.54 -9.41
N SER A 400 -34.54 -22.25 -9.78
CA SER A 400 -35.30 -21.29 -8.96
C SER A 400 -35.86 -20.06 -9.70
N TRP A 401 -35.85 -20.03 -11.04
CA TRP A 401 -36.50 -18.96 -11.81
C TRP A 401 -37.74 -19.48 -12.53
N PRO A 402 -38.91 -19.58 -11.87
CA PRO A 402 -40.14 -20.01 -12.52
C PRO A 402 -40.52 -19.02 -13.65
N GLY A 403 -40.83 -19.55 -14.84
CA GLY A 403 -41.48 -18.79 -15.91
C GLY A 403 -40.72 -18.55 -17.22
N THR A 404 -39.53 -19.13 -17.44
CA THR A 404 -38.81 -18.94 -18.71
C THR A 404 -38.90 -20.18 -19.62
N PRO A 405 -39.52 -20.08 -20.82
CA PRO A 405 -39.34 -21.08 -21.86
C PRO A 405 -37.86 -21.12 -22.25
N TRP A 406 -37.25 -22.29 -22.08
CA TRP A 406 -35.82 -22.51 -22.26
C TRP A 406 -35.42 -22.42 -23.73
N GLY A 407 -34.45 -21.56 -24.06
CA GLY A 407 -33.58 -21.77 -25.21
C GLY A 407 -32.42 -22.65 -24.76
N SER A 408 -32.10 -23.72 -25.48
CA SER A 408 -30.97 -24.64 -25.19
C SER A 408 -29.59 -23.98 -25.26
N GLU A 409 -29.51 -22.68 -25.54
CA GLU A 409 -28.28 -21.95 -25.91
C GLU A 409 -27.48 -21.39 -24.73
N ASN A 410 -28.06 -21.36 -23.52
CA ASN A 410 -27.41 -20.82 -22.31
C ASN A 410 -27.21 -21.89 -21.22
N HIS A 411 -27.31 -23.16 -21.61
CA HIS A 411 -27.24 -24.33 -20.74
C HIS A 411 -26.21 -25.37 -21.22
N PRO A 412 -25.67 -26.20 -20.30
CA PRO A 412 -25.78 -26.09 -18.85
C PRO A 412 -24.84 -25.02 -18.29
N GLY A 413 -25.08 -24.56 -17.06
CA GLY A 413 -24.09 -23.76 -16.35
C GLY A 413 -22.87 -24.60 -15.94
N ASN A 414 -21.66 -24.11 -16.22
CA ASN A 414 -20.40 -24.80 -15.97
C ASN A 414 -19.41 -23.91 -15.19
N PRO A 415 -18.60 -24.46 -14.28
CA PRO A 415 -17.65 -23.68 -13.49
C PRO A 415 -16.43 -23.22 -14.33
N VAL A 416 -16.34 -21.93 -14.67
CA VAL A 416 -15.25 -21.30 -15.44
C VAL A 416 -14.29 -20.57 -14.53
N THR A 417 -12.99 -20.76 -14.75
CA THR A 417 -11.94 -19.98 -14.08
C THR A 417 -11.43 -18.90 -15.03
N VAL A 418 -11.46 -17.66 -14.57
CA VAL A 418 -10.96 -16.49 -15.29
C VAL A 418 -9.82 -15.89 -14.47
N GLY A 419 -8.75 -15.47 -15.16
CA GLY A 419 -7.65 -14.71 -14.55
C GLY A 419 -8.12 -13.36 -14.00
N SER A 420 -7.20 -12.61 -13.39
CA SER A 420 -7.48 -11.22 -13.02
C SER A 420 -7.42 -10.32 -14.25
N PHE A 421 -8.31 -9.35 -14.35
CA PHE A 421 -8.38 -8.37 -15.44
C PHE A 421 -8.97 -7.06 -14.94
N GLU A 422 -8.86 -6.00 -15.72
CA GLU A 422 -9.61 -4.74 -15.50
C GLU A 422 -10.73 -4.60 -16.53
N ILE A 423 -11.86 -4.00 -16.17
CA ILE A 423 -12.96 -3.72 -17.10
C ILE A 423 -13.55 -2.33 -16.88
N GLU A 424 -13.91 -1.65 -17.97
CA GLU A 424 -14.52 -0.32 -17.95
C GLU A 424 -15.85 -0.30 -17.16
N VAL A 425 -16.04 0.73 -16.34
CA VAL A 425 -17.22 0.89 -15.48
C VAL A 425 -18.48 1.24 -16.28
N THR A 426 -18.33 1.79 -17.48
CA THR A 426 -19.45 2.11 -18.38
C THR A 426 -19.23 1.51 -19.77
N GLU A 427 -20.31 1.48 -20.56
CA GLU A 427 -20.20 1.39 -22.02
C GLU A 427 -19.41 2.58 -22.57
N VAL A 428 -18.79 2.42 -23.75
CA VAL A 428 -18.14 3.52 -24.48
C VAL A 428 -19.21 4.48 -25.01
N SER A 429 -19.10 5.75 -24.65
CA SER A 429 -20.05 6.81 -25.06
C SER A 429 -19.83 7.31 -26.49
N ASN A 430 -20.85 7.95 -27.08
CA ASN A 430 -20.72 8.63 -28.37
C ASN A 430 -19.64 9.72 -28.32
N ARG A 431 -19.49 10.41 -27.18
CA ARG A 431 -18.38 11.36 -26.99
C ARG A 431 -17.07 10.61 -27.21
N GLN A 432 -16.79 9.58 -26.40
CA GLN A 432 -15.56 8.78 -26.43
C GLN A 432 -15.23 8.28 -27.83
N TYR A 433 -16.20 7.64 -28.47
CA TYR A 433 -15.98 7.06 -29.78
C TYR A 433 -15.71 8.12 -30.87
N ARG A 434 -16.32 9.31 -30.77
CA ARG A 434 -16.02 10.41 -31.71
C ARG A 434 -14.57 10.88 -31.62
N ALA A 435 -13.98 10.95 -30.42
CA ALA A 435 -12.56 11.33 -30.30
C ALA A 435 -11.66 10.31 -31.01
N PHE A 436 -11.91 9.01 -30.77
CA PHE A 436 -11.25 7.93 -31.49
C PHE A 436 -11.35 8.09 -33.02
N LEU A 437 -12.53 8.43 -33.55
CA LEU A 437 -12.68 8.62 -35.00
C LEU A 437 -11.79 9.74 -35.54
N TYR A 438 -11.67 10.87 -34.83
CA TYR A 438 -10.76 11.94 -35.24
C TYR A 438 -9.29 11.50 -35.20
N GLU A 439 -8.90 10.78 -34.14
CA GLU A 439 -7.53 10.28 -33.99
C GLU A 439 -7.19 9.27 -35.10
N ALA A 440 -8.07 8.30 -35.36
CA ALA A 440 -7.90 7.28 -36.39
C ALA A 440 -7.87 7.87 -37.81
N LEU A 441 -8.61 8.95 -38.09
CA LEU A 441 -8.48 9.67 -39.36
C LEU A 441 -7.13 10.38 -39.47
N SER A 442 -6.63 10.96 -38.36
CA SER A 442 -5.38 11.72 -38.36
C SER A 442 -4.13 10.86 -38.55
N THR A 443 -4.17 9.61 -38.09
CA THR A 443 -3.11 8.61 -38.27
C THR A 443 -3.23 7.87 -39.60
N GLY A 444 -4.36 8.01 -40.30
CA GLY A 444 -4.66 7.28 -41.54
C GLY A 444 -5.14 5.84 -41.32
N ASP A 445 -5.48 5.48 -40.08
CA ASP A 445 -6.00 4.15 -39.72
C ASP A 445 -7.47 3.97 -40.11
N ALA A 446 -8.20 5.08 -40.28
CA ALA A 446 -9.57 5.11 -40.76
C ALA A 446 -9.75 6.03 -41.96
N THR A 447 -10.80 5.78 -42.74
CA THR A 447 -11.28 6.66 -43.82
C THR A 447 -12.79 6.84 -43.75
N ILE A 448 -13.29 7.90 -44.38
CA ILE A 448 -14.73 8.22 -44.43
C ILE A 448 -15.33 7.67 -45.73
N GLY A 449 -16.46 6.98 -45.60
CA GLY A 449 -17.34 6.55 -46.67
C GLY A 449 -18.81 6.74 -46.27
N ASP A 450 -19.66 5.73 -46.49
CA ASP A 450 -21.03 5.64 -45.94
C ASP A 450 -21.07 5.38 -44.41
N GLY A 451 -19.88 5.36 -43.81
CA GLY A 451 -19.56 5.26 -42.40
C GLY A 451 -18.09 5.62 -42.22
N THR A 452 -17.47 5.12 -41.16
CA THR A 452 -16.01 5.06 -41.07
C THR A 452 -15.57 3.62 -41.27
N VAL A 453 -14.50 3.41 -42.05
CA VAL A 453 -13.93 2.09 -42.35
C VAL A 453 -12.43 2.11 -42.07
N ASP A 454 -11.86 0.96 -41.73
CA ASP A 454 -10.41 0.81 -41.63
C ASP A 454 -9.73 0.62 -43.00
N SER A 455 -8.41 0.44 -42.99
CA SER A 455 -7.60 0.17 -44.18
C SER A 455 -7.97 -1.13 -44.94
N GLN A 456 -8.70 -2.05 -44.31
CA GLN A 456 -9.20 -3.28 -44.94
C GLN A 456 -10.62 -3.12 -45.49
N GLY A 457 -11.22 -1.92 -45.38
CA GLY A 457 -12.60 -1.66 -45.75
C GLY A 457 -13.61 -2.24 -44.75
N GLN A 458 -13.19 -2.63 -43.54
CA GLN A 458 -14.11 -3.08 -42.51
C GLN A 458 -14.77 -1.86 -41.85
N HIS A 459 -16.09 -1.86 -41.80
CA HIS A 459 -16.82 -0.78 -41.13
C HIS A 459 -16.47 -0.72 -39.66
N LEU A 460 -16.05 0.45 -39.19
CA LEU A 460 -15.88 0.79 -37.79
C LEU A 460 -17.19 1.36 -37.23
N LEU A 461 -17.81 2.29 -37.96
CA LEU A 461 -19.08 2.92 -37.57
C LEU A 461 -19.97 3.18 -38.78
N SER A 462 -21.27 2.90 -38.67
CA SER A 462 -22.27 3.32 -39.66
C SER A 462 -22.96 4.63 -39.28
N PHE A 463 -22.96 5.62 -40.18
CA PHE A 463 -23.67 6.90 -39.96
C PHE A 463 -25.20 6.78 -39.98
N ASN A 464 -25.73 5.68 -40.55
CA ASN A 464 -27.17 5.42 -40.58
C ASN A 464 -27.69 4.84 -39.26
N ALA A 465 -26.86 4.07 -38.54
CA ALA A 465 -27.24 3.45 -37.29
C ALA A 465 -26.77 4.23 -36.04
N SER A 466 -25.67 4.98 -36.17
CA SER A 466 -25.08 5.72 -35.06
C SER A 466 -25.76 7.05 -34.76
N LYS A 467 -25.47 7.60 -33.58
CA LYS A 467 -25.74 9.00 -33.23
C LYS A 467 -24.60 9.93 -33.62
N ILE A 468 -23.48 9.39 -34.10
CA ILE A 468 -22.37 10.14 -34.68
C ILE A 468 -22.52 10.12 -36.20
N ARG A 469 -22.42 11.28 -36.84
CA ARG A 469 -22.41 11.44 -38.30
C ARG A 469 -21.26 12.32 -38.72
N TYR A 470 -20.75 12.11 -39.93
CA TYR A 470 -19.82 13.05 -40.54
C TYR A 470 -20.61 14.10 -41.33
N ASP A 471 -20.37 15.37 -41.02
CA ASP A 471 -20.86 16.51 -41.79
C ASP A 471 -19.77 16.94 -42.78
N GLU A 472 -19.97 16.61 -44.05
CA GLU A 472 -19.03 16.93 -45.12
C GLU A 472 -18.84 18.45 -45.29
N ALA A 473 -19.88 19.25 -45.02
CA ALA A 473 -19.81 20.69 -45.19
C ALA A 473 -18.89 21.35 -44.16
N SER A 474 -18.89 20.85 -42.92
CA SER A 474 -18.03 21.34 -41.84
C SER A 474 -16.77 20.48 -41.62
N GLY A 475 -16.60 19.40 -42.38
CA GLY A 475 -15.49 18.46 -42.24
C GLY A 475 -15.40 17.83 -40.84
N SER A 476 -16.53 17.61 -40.16
CA SER A 476 -16.56 17.31 -38.73
C SER A 476 -17.54 16.21 -38.34
N PHE A 477 -17.23 15.47 -37.27
CA PHE A 477 -18.15 14.53 -36.66
C PHE A 477 -19.13 15.23 -35.70
N VAL A 478 -20.42 15.12 -36.01
CA VAL A 478 -21.52 15.67 -35.23
C VAL A 478 -22.20 14.53 -34.46
N ILE A 479 -22.39 14.73 -33.16
CA ILE A 479 -23.23 13.85 -32.33
C ILE A 479 -24.64 14.44 -32.32
N ALA A 480 -25.66 13.61 -32.47
CA ALA A 480 -27.04 14.01 -32.30
C ALA A 480 -27.24 14.64 -30.90
N THR A 481 -27.83 15.83 -30.85
CA THR A 481 -28.02 16.60 -29.62
C THR A 481 -28.65 15.74 -28.51
N GLY A 482 -28.01 15.69 -27.35
CA GLY A 482 -28.47 14.95 -26.18
C GLY A 482 -27.98 13.51 -26.11
N PHE A 483 -27.24 13.01 -27.11
CA PHE A 483 -26.68 11.65 -27.12
C PHE A 483 -25.19 11.58 -26.80
N GLU A 484 -24.57 12.70 -26.40
CA GLU A 484 -23.13 12.77 -26.14
C GLU A 484 -22.68 11.77 -25.07
N SER A 485 -23.43 11.64 -23.98
CA SER A 485 -23.14 10.70 -22.90
C SER A 485 -23.84 9.35 -23.04
N HIS A 486 -24.56 9.11 -24.14
CA HIS A 486 -25.19 7.81 -24.42
C HIS A 486 -24.16 6.84 -25.00
N PRO A 487 -24.35 5.52 -24.87
CA PRO A 487 -23.44 4.56 -25.48
C PRO A 487 -23.38 4.74 -26.99
N VAL A 488 -22.21 4.51 -27.57
CA VAL A 488 -22.06 4.45 -29.01
C VAL A 488 -22.79 3.22 -29.54
N VAL A 489 -23.61 3.44 -30.56
CA VAL A 489 -24.31 2.40 -31.31
C VAL A 489 -24.03 2.54 -32.80
N GLY A 490 -24.40 1.54 -33.59
CA GLY A 490 -24.03 1.48 -35.01
C GLY A 490 -22.54 1.17 -35.22
N VAL A 491 -21.88 0.67 -34.18
CA VAL A 491 -20.49 0.21 -34.18
C VAL A 491 -20.45 -1.29 -34.45
N SER A 492 -19.56 -1.72 -35.35
CA SER A 492 -19.35 -3.14 -35.62
C SER A 492 -18.39 -3.75 -34.58
N TRP A 493 -18.22 -5.07 -34.61
CA TRP A 493 -17.18 -5.70 -33.79
C TRP A 493 -15.77 -5.22 -34.16
N TYR A 494 -15.52 -4.93 -35.44
CA TYR A 494 -14.24 -4.37 -35.90
C TYR A 494 -14.01 -2.96 -35.37
N GLY A 495 -15.05 -2.12 -35.35
CA GLY A 495 -15.01 -0.78 -34.76
C GLY A 495 -14.72 -0.79 -33.27
N ALA A 496 -15.42 -1.64 -32.54
CA ALA A 496 -15.22 -1.84 -31.10
C ALA A 496 -13.79 -2.33 -30.80
N ARG A 497 -13.29 -3.30 -31.58
CA ARG A 497 -11.91 -3.79 -31.46
C ARG A 497 -10.87 -2.71 -31.78
N ALA A 498 -11.06 -1.94 -32.86
CA ALA A 498 -10.15 -0.90 -33.28
C ALA A 498 -10.03 0.20 -32.21
N TYR A 499 -11.17 0.65 -31.67
CA TYR A 499 -11.19 1.57 -30.53
C TYR A 499 -10.39 1.02 -29.34
N ALA A 500 -10.64 -0.23 -28.95
CA ALA A 500 -9.96 -0.83 -27.81
C ALA A 500 -8.45 -0.89 -28.04
N GLN A 501 -8.01 -1.36 -29.22
CA GLN A 501 -6.60 -1.47 -29.57
C GLN A 501 -5.88 -0.12 -29.63
N HIS A 502 -6.56 0.91 -30.15
CA HIS A 502 -6.04 2.27 -30.24
C HIS A 502 -5.61 2.82 -28.87
N TYR A 503 -6.37 2.50 -27.82
CA TYR A 503 -6.06 2.90 -26.44
C TYR A 503 -5.27 1.84 -25.65
N GLY A 504 -4.71 0.82 -26.30
CA GLY A 504 -3.95 -0.26 -25.64
C GLY A 504 -4.82 -1.16 -24.74
N LEU A 505 -6.11 -1.27 -25.06
CA LEU A 505 -7.10 -2.13 -24.41
C LEU A 505 -7.52 -3.27 -25.34
N ARG A 506 -8.48 -4.08 -24.89
CA ARG A 506 -9.13 -5.15 -25.66
C ARG A 506 -10.63 -5.21 -25.34
N LEU A 507 -11.39 -5.95 -26.15
CA LEU A 507 -12.75 -6.34 -25.76
C LEU A 507 -12.67 -7.41 -24.65
N PRO A 508 -13.62 -7.43 -23.69
CA PRO A 508 -13.71 -8.52 -22.73
C PRO A 508 -14.04 -9.84 -23.45
N THR A 509 -13.57 -10.95 -22.90
CA THR A 509 -14.12 -12.25 -23.25
C THR A 509 -15.53 -12.41 -22.70
N GLU A 510 -16.32 -13.32 -23.26
CA GLU A 510 -17.67 -13.61 -22.79
C GLU A 510 -17.67 -14.04 -21.31
N ALA A 511 -16.67 -14.84 -20.91
CA ALA A 511 -16.52 -15.29 -19.54
C ALA A 511 -16.14 -14.15 -18.58
N GLU A 512 -15.23 -13.25 -18.99
CA GLU A 512 -14.89 -12.05 -18.22
C GLU A 512 -16.11 -11.15 -18.04
N TRP A 513 -16.87 -10.91 -19.11
CA TRP A 513 -18.08 -10.10 -19.07
C TRP A 513 -19.11 -10.71 -18.11
N GLU A 514 -19.38 -12.01 -18.23
CA GLU A 514 -20.37 -12.69 -17.40
C GLU A 514 -19.98 -12.70 -15.92
N LYS A 515 -18.71 -12.97 -15.61
CA LYS A 515 -18.18 -12.90 -14.25
C LYS A 515 -18.38 -11.51 -13.66
N THR A 516 -18.10 -10.47 -14.45
CA THR A 516 -18.29 -9.08 -14.05
C THR A 516 -19.74 -8.81 -13.67
N ALA A 517 -20.68 -9.26 -14.51
CA ALA A 517 -22.12 -9.03 -14.34
C ALA A 517 -22.74 -9.87 -13.21
N ARG A 518 -22.27 -11.10 -12.97
CA ARG A 518 -22.80 -12.01 -11.93
C ARG A 518 -22.39 -11.65 -10.50
N GLY A 519 -21.23 -11.00 -10.34
CA GLY A 519 -20.68 -10.70 -9.03
C GLY A 519 -20.40 -11.95 -8.18
N THR A 520 -20.40 -11.76 -6.87
CA THR A 520 -20.19 -12.82 -5.87
C THR A 520 -21.37 -12.82 -4.89
N SER A 521 -22.20 -13.85 -4.89
CA SER A 521 -23.29 -13.97 -3.93
C SER A 521 -23.38 -15.38 -3.36
N GLU A 522 -23.22 -15.51 -2.05
CA GLU A 522 -23.46 -16.77 -1.32
C GLU A 522 -24.95 -17.14 -1.31
N GLU A 523 -25.86 -16.15 -1.42
CA GLU A 523 -27.32 -16.36 -1.46
C GLU A 523 -27.78 -17.16 -2.69
N SER A 524 -26.95 -17.20 -3.73
CA SER A 524 -27.24 -17.93 -4.97
C SER A 524 -27.03 -19.44 -4.85
N GLY A 525 -26.45 -19.92 -3.74
CA GLY A 525 -26.03 -21.31 -3.56
C GLY A 525 -24.73 -21.64 -4.31
N THR A 526 -24.30 -22.89 -4.23
CA THR A 526 -23.03 -23.36 -4.82
C THR A 526 -23.22 -24.55 -5.77
N PHE A 527 -22.38 -24.60 -6.80
CA PHE A 527 -22.34 -25.70 -7.76
C PHE A 527 -21.43 -26.83 -7.28
N GLY A 528 -22.01 -28.02 -7.19
CA GLY A 528 -21.32 -29.24 -6.76
C GLY A 528 -20.75 -29.15 -5.34
N SER A 529 -19.98 -30.17 -4.94
CA SER A 529 -19.27 -30.18 -3.65
C SER A 529 -18.08 -29.21 -3.61
N ALA A 530 -17.75 -28.56 -4.73
CA ALA A 530 -16.62 -27.66 -4.88
C ALA A 530 -16.90 -26.22 -4.40
N GLY A 531 -18.15 -25.88 -4.04
CA GLY A 531 -18.47 -24.61 -3.40
C GLY A 531 -18.45 -23.38 -4.32
N VAL A 532 -18.48 -23.55 -5.65
CA VAL A 532 -18.43 -22.42 -6.61
C VAL A 532 -19.80 -21.72 -6.66
N GLY A 533 -19.87 -20.43 -6.32
CA GLY A 533 -21.12 -19.68 -6.30
C GLY A 533 -21.78 -19.51 -7.67
N TYR A 534 -23.11 -19.56 -7.73
CA TYR A 534 -23.89 -19.34 -8.97
C TYR A 534 -23.95 -17.87 -9.42
N GLY A 535 -23.70 -16.94 -8.50
CA GLY A 535 -23.84 -15.50 -8.73
C GLY A 535 -25.29 -15.07 -8.88
N THR A 536 -25.53 -13.84 -9.32
CA THR A 536 -26.87 -13.26 -9.37
C THR A 536 -27.48 -13.26 -10.76
N LYS A 537 -28.82 -13.27 -10.84
CA LYS A 537 -29.56 -13.23 -12.11
C LYS A 537 -29.39 -11.92 -12.86
N TYR A 538 -29.32 -10.82 -12.12
CA TYR A 538 -29.07 -9.47 -12.63
C TYR A 538 -27.86 -8.86 -11.88
N PRO A 539 -27.22 -7.82 -12.44
CA PRO A 539 -26.07 -7.15 -11.82
C PRO A 539 -26.30 -6.63 -10.39
N TRP A 540 -27.55 -6.31 -10.05
CA TRP A 540 -27.97 -5.83 -8.72
C TRP A 540 -28.52 -6.93 -7.81
N GLY A 541 -28.58 -8.18 -8.28
CA GLY A 541 -29.12 -9.28 -7.51
C GLY A 541 -30.23 -10.06 -8.22
N ASN A 542 -31.12 -10.60 -7.40
CA ASN A 542 -32.10 -11.60 -7.80
C ASN A 542 -33.53 -11.03 -7.95
N THR A 543 -33.73 -9.77 -7.60
CA THR A 543 -35.00 -9.07 -7.75
C THR A 543 -35.31 -8.79 -9.22
N ALA A 544 -36.59 -8.81 -9.58
CA ALA A 544 -37.03 -8.51 -10.93
C ALA A 544 -36.59 -7.09 -11.36
N PRO A 545 -36.24 -6.88 -12.64
CA PRO A 545 -35.83 -5.57 -13.13
C PRO A 545 -36.99 -4.59 -13.05
N THR A 546 -36.65 -3.32 -12.85
CA THR A 546 -37.54 -2.17 -12.94
C THR A 546 -36.86 -1.11 -13.81
N THR A 547 -37.62 -0.15 -14.32
CA THR A 547 -37.06 0.97 -15.10
C THR A 547 -36.12 1.88 -14.30
N THR A 548 -36.03 1.72 -12.98
CA THR A 548 -35.02 2.38 -12.14
C THR A 548 -33.69 1.62 -12.08
N LEU A 549 -33.70 0.31 -12.36
CA LEU A 549 -32.55 -0.58 -12.28
C LEU A 549 -31.88 -0.81 -13.64
N ALA A 550 -32.64 -0.74 -14.74
CA ALA A 550 -32.09 -0.91 -16.08
C ALA A 550 -32.99 -0.25 -17.13
N ASN A 551 -32.40 0.08 -18.28
CA ASN A 551 -33.12 0.46 -19.49
C ASN A 551 -33.38 -0.80 -20.34
N TYR A 552 -34.61 -1.31 -20.33
CA TYR A 552 -35.03 -2.51 -21.06
C TYR A 552 -36.52 -2.39 -21.42
N GLY A 553 -36.94 -3.06 -22.51
CA GLY A 553 -38.32 -2.99 -23.01
C GLY A 553 -38.83 -1.55 -23.19
N ASP A 554 -37.95 -0.59 -23.48
CA ASP A 554 -38.26 0.84 -23.50
C ASP A 554 -39.13 1.18 -24.72
N PRO A 555 -40.40 1.60 -24.52
CA PRO A 555 -41.27 1.98 -25.63
C PRO A 555 -40.80 3.23 -26.37
N SER A 556 -39.91 4.03 -25.77
CA SER A 556 -39.28 5.18 -26.42
C SER A 556 -38.24 4.76 -27.46
N GLY A 557 -37.74 3.52 -27.38
CA GLY A 557 -36.82 2.93 -28.33
C GLY A 557 -35.44 3.58 -28.35
N ARG A 558 -34.97 4.10 -27.21
CA ARG A 558 -33.72 4.86 -27.11
C ARG A 558 -32.82 4.35 -26.01
N THR A 559 -31.51 4.53 -26.23
CA THR A 559 -30.51 4.39 -25.17
C THR A 559 -30.65 5.51 -24.15
N GLU A 560 -30.08 5.32 -22.97
CA GLU A 560 -29.88 6.34 -21.95
C GLU A 560 -28.38 6.62 -21.75
N SER A 561 -28.06 7.63 -20.93
CA SER A 561 -26.69 7.96 -20.56
C SER A 561 -25.96 6.74 -19.99
N VAL A 562 -24.67 6.59 -20.27
CA VAL A 562 -23.85 5.43 -19.84
C VAL A 562 -23.69 5.29 -18.31
N THR A 563 -24.13 6.29 -17.55
CA THR A 563 -24.17 6.32 -16.08
C THR A 563 -25.59 6.34 -15.51
N SER A 564 -26.61 6.06 -16.33
CA SER A 564 -27.99 5.92 -15.83
C SER A 564 -28.13 4.67 -14.95
N HIS A 565 -29.25 4.60 -14.21
CA HIS A 565 -29.56 3.51 -13.28
C HIS A 565 -28.44 3.17 -12.27
N PRO A 566 -27.94 4.14 -11.47
CA PRO A 566 -26.87 3.88 -10.49
C PRO A 566 -27.22 2.78 -9.48
N THR A 567 -28.51 2.61 -9.16
CA THR A 567 -29.00 1.55 -8.27
C THR A 567 -29.01 0.17 -8.90
N GLY A 568 -28.90 0.08 -10.23
CA GLY A 568 -28.73 -1.17 -10.98
C GLY A 568 -27.28 -1.47 -11.34
N ALA A 569 -26.33 -0.63 -10.96
CA ALA A 569 -24.92 -0.92 -11.18
C ALA A 569 -24.47 -2.12 -10.31
N SER A 570 -23.59 -2.97 -10.86
CA SER A 570 -22.91 -3.99 -10.06
C SER A 570 -21.89 -3.33 -9.15
N THR A 571 -21.91 -3.67 -7.86
CA THR A 571 -20.99 -3.12 -6.84
C THR A 571 -20.08 -4.17 -6.22
N TYR A 572 -20.13 -5.41 -6.71
CA TYR A 572 -19.41 -6.56 -6.14
C TYR A 572 -17.88 -6.44 -6.16
N TRP A 573 -17.32 -5.52 -6.95
CA TRP A 573 -15.89 -5.46 -7.24
C TRP A 573 -15.22 -4.17 -6.75
N GLY A 574 -15.80 -3.50 -5.74
CA GLY A 574 -15.23 -2.29 -5.15
C GLY A 574 -15.40 -1.01 -5.99
N GLY A 575 -16.28 -1.05 -7.00
CA GLY A 575 -16.70 0.08 -7.82
C GLY A 575 -18.05 -0.18 -8.49
N SER A 576 -18.72 0.87 -8.96
CA SER A 576 -20.01 0.75 -9.65
C SER A 576 -19.82 0.51 -11.15
N ILE A 577 -20.20 -0.67 -11.62
CA ILE A 577 -20.17 -1.02 -13.05
C ILE A 577 -21.60 -0.92 -13.59
N TYR A 578 -21.83 0.12 -14.39
CA TYR A 578 -23.14 0.53 -14.88
C TYR A 578 -23.59 -0.29 -16.08
N ASN A 579 -24.90 -0.43 -16.24
CA ASN A 579 -25.55 -0.92 -17.47
C ASN A 579 -25.04 -2.29 -17.97
N LEU A 580 -24.61 -3.18 -17.06
CA LEU A 580 -24.36 -4.59 -17.40
C LEU A 580 -25.66 -5.36 -17.70
N ALA A 581 -26.81 -4.73 -17.58
CA ALA A 581 -28.11 -5.25 -17.97
C ALA A 581 -28.92 -4.14 -18.65
N GLY A 582 -29.29 -4.34 -19.91
CA GLY A 582 -30.02 -3.36 -20.71
C GLY A 582 -29.11 -2.28 -21.32
N ASN A 583 -29.73 -1.16 -21.70
CA ASN A 583 -29.15 -0.06 -22.48
C ASN A 583 -28.66 -0.51 -23.87
N VAL A 584 -27.48 -1.11 -24.04
CA VAL A 584 -27.06 -1.71 -25.31
C VAL A 584 -26.47 -3.11 -25.13
N TRP A 585 -26.65 -3.96 -26.15
CA TRP A 585 -25.87 -5.19 -26.26
C TRP A 585 -24.38 -4.86 -26.36
N GLU A 586 -23.53 -5.61 -25.67
CA GLU A 586 -22.09 -5.36 -25.66
C GLU A 586 -21.28 -6.44 -26.36
N TRP A 587 -20.44 -6.03 -27.32
CA TRP A 587 -19.52 -6.90 -28.05
C TRP A 587 -18.47 -7.55 -27.13
N CYS A 588 -18.33 -8.87 -27.24
CA CYS A 588 -17.24 -9.65 -26.62
C CYS A 588 -16.22 -10.11 -27.68
N ALA A 589 -15.02 -10.51 -27.24
CA ALA A 589 -13.95 -10.98 -28.12
C ALA A 589 -14.27 -12.32 -28.83
N ASP A 590 -15.07 -13.16 -28.18
CA ASP A 590 -15.31 -14.56 -28.51
C ASP A 590 -16.14 -14.76 -29.78
N TRP A 591 -15.84 -15.83 -30.51
CA TRP A 591 -16.74 -16.35 -31.54
C TRP A 591 -17.94 -17.04 -30.87
N TYR A 592 -19.13 -16.82 -31.43
CA TYR A 592 -20.34 -17.47 -30.94
C TYR A 592 -20.32 -18.97 -31.26
N GLY A 593 -20.61 -19.79 -30.26
CA GLY A 593 -20.63 -21.24 -30.35
C GLY A 593 -21.49 -21.86 -29.26
N LEU A 594 -21.54 -23.20 -29.23
CA LEU A 594 -22.31 -23.94 -28.23
C LEU A 594 -21.78 -23.67 -26.82
N TYR A 595 -22.71 -23.43 -25.90
CA TYR A 595 -22.42 -23.11 -24.50
C TYR A 595 -21.86 -24.28 -23.68
N GLN A 596 -21.77 -25.47 -24.28
CA GLN A 596 -21.28 -26.68 -23.62
C GLN A 596 -19.78 -26.63 -23.29
N ASN A 597 -19.00 -25.76 -23.95
CA ASN A 597 -17.58 -25.55 -23.68
C ASN A 597 -17.27 -24.06 -23.40
N PRO A 598 -17.81 -23.46 -22.32
CA PRO A 598 -17.61 -22.04 -22.05
C PRO A 598 -16.15 -21.71 -21.69
N HIS A 599 -15.32 -22.72 -21.36
CA HIS A 599 -13.87 -22.56 -21.16
C HIS A 599 -13.08 -22.41 -22.46
N GLN A 600 -13.66 -22.80 -23.59
CA GLN A 600 -12.97 -22.90 -24.88
C GLN A 600 -13.90 -22.38 -25.98
N PRO A 601 -14.04 -21.05 -26.11
CA PRO A 601 -14.75 -20.46 -27.23
C PRO A 601 -14.14 -20.96 -28.55
N PRO A 602 -14.93 -21.14 -29.63
CA PRO A 602 -14.41 -21.52 -30.92
C PRO A 602 -13.30 -20.58 -31.40
N SER A 603 -12.24 -21.11 -32.01
CA SER A 603 -11.17 -20.30 -32.60
C SER A 603 -11.60 -19.56 -33.87
N THR A 604 -12.69 -20.02 -34.50
CA THR A 604 -13.30 -19.47 -35.72
C THR A 604 -14.80 -19.53 -35.63
N GLY A 605 -15.52 -18.62 -36.29
CA GLY A 605 -16.97 -18.62 -36.34
C GLY A 605 -17.52 -17.65 -37.37
N THR A 606 -18.85 -17.60 -37.48
CA THR A 606 -19.56 -16.66 -38.35
C THR A 606 -20.03 -15.41 -37.59
N ASN A 607 -20.34 -15.55 -36.31
CA ASN A 607 -20.85 -14.48 -35.45
C ASN A 607 -19.97 -14.28 -34.21
N LYS A 608 -19.94 -13.05 -33.69
CA LYS A 608 -19.31 -12.68 -32.42
C LYS A 608 -20.37 -12.56 -31.33
N VAL A 609 -19.96 -12.84 -30.10
CA VAL A 609 -20.85 -12.85 -28.92
C VAL A 609 -21.28 -11.43 -28.55
N LEU A 610 -22.54 -11.30 -28.13
CA LEU A 610 -23.13 -10.13 -27.49
C LEU A 610 -23.70 -10.50 -26.11
N ARG A 611 -23.53 -9.63 -25.11
CA ARG A 611 -24.05 -9.81 -23.75
C ARG A 611 -24.82 -8.59 -23.24
N GLY A 612 -25.60 -8.78 -22.17
CA GLY A 612 -26.27 -7.69 -21.42
C GLY A 612 -27.69 -7.34 -21.86
N GLY A 613 -28.10 -7.65 -23.08
CA GLY A 613 -29.37 -7.16 -23.63
C GLY A 613 -29.31 -5.66 -23.93
N SER A 614 -30.38 -5.10 -24.50
CA SER A 614 -30.47 -3.65 -24.76
C SER A 614 -31.81 -3.09 -24.29
N TYR A 615 -31.99 -1.78 -24.52
CA TYR A 615 -33.26 -1.09 -24.32
C TYR A 615 -34.45 -1.73 -25.07
N ARG A 616 -34.22 -2.56 -26.09
CA ARG A 616 -35.28 -3.19 -26.90
C ARG A 616 -35.84 -4.47 -26.31
N GLU A 617 -35.01 -5.20 -25.56
CA GLU A 617 -35.37 -6.55 -25.14
C GLU A 617 -36.03 -6.56 -23.77
N GLU A 618 -36.83 -7.59 -23.56
CA GLU A 618 -37.54 -7.81 -22.30
C GLU A 618 -36.60 -8.31 -21.19
N SER A 619 -37.14 -8.34 -19.97
CA SER A 619 -36.45 -8.77 -18.73
C SER A 619 -35.69 -10.11 -18.81
N THR A 620 -36.04 -10.99 -19.75
CA THR A 620 -35.40 -12.30 -19.95
C THR A 620 -34.09 -12.22 -20.71
N ALA A 621 -33.86 -11.19 -21.52
CA ALA A 621 -32.66 -11.02 -22.33
C ALA A 621 -31.58 -10.19 -21.64
N ILE A 622 -31.92 -9.45 -20.59
CA ILE A 622 -31.00 -8.61 -19.80
C ILE A 622 -30.41 -9.34 -18.58
N ARG A 623 -30.52 -10.67 -18.54
CA ARG A 623 -29.97 -11.48 -17.45
C ARG A 623 -28.45 -11.63 -17.62
N THR A 624 -27.73 -11.81 -16.52
CA THR A 624 -26.27 -11.99 -16.52
C THR A 624 -25.82 -13.16 -17.42
N GLY A 625 -26.58 -14.25 -17.47
CA GLY A 625 -26.33 -15.41 -18.34
C GLY A 625 -26.91 -15.31 -19.77
N ALA A 626 -27.67 -14.26 -20.10
CA ALA A 626 -28.30 -14.13 -21.41
C ALA A 626 -27.31 -13.63 -22.48
N ARG A 627 -27.24 -14.33 -23.60
CA ARG A 627 -26.33 -14.03 -24.71
C ARG A 627 -27.09 -13.92 -26.03
N SER A 628 -26.45 -13.27 -26.99
CA SER A 628 -26.87 -13.20 -28.38
C SER A 628 -25.63 -13.17 -29.27
N SER A 629 -25.81 -13.03 -30.58
CA SER A 629 -24.69 -12.89 -31.51
C SER A 629 -25.08 -12.15 -32.77
N PHE A 630 -24.10 -11.48 -33.36
CA PHE A 630 -24.19 -10.88 -34.70
C PHE A 630 -22.93 -11.17 -35.50
N ALA A 631 -23.01 -11.11 -36.83
CA ALA A 631 -21.83 -11.15 -37.68
C ALA A 631 -20.88 -10.00 -37.30
N PRO A 632 -19.54 -10.20 -37.34
CA PRO A 632 -18.58 -9.18 -36.88
C PRO A 632 -18.66 -7.86 -37.67
N ALA A 633 -19.06 -7.94 -38.95
CA ALA A 633 -19.30 -6.79 -39.81
C ALA A 633 -20.66 -6.13 -39.60
N ALA A 634 -21.59 -6.74 -38.87
CA ALA A 634 -22.91 -6.16 -38.65
C ALA A 634 -22.81 -4.97 -37.67
N TRP A 635 -23.69 -4.00 -37.85
CA TRP A 635 -23.90 -2.88 -36.95
C TRP A 635 -25.40 -2.75 -36.67
N SER A 636 -25.76 -2.52 -35.41
CA SER A 636 -27.14 -2.32 -35.00
C SER A 636 -27.29 -1.04 -34.17
N THR A 637 -28.50 -0.47 -34.15
CA THR A 637 -28.84 0.71 -33.35
C THR A 637 -28.92 0.42 -31.84
N ASN A 638 -28.74 -0.84 -31.44
CA ASN A 638 -28.80 -1.30 -30.04
C ASN A 638 -27.60 -2.15 -29.61
N SER A 639 -26.51 -2.12 -30.36
CA SER A 639 -25.24 -2.78 -30.03
C SER A 639 -24.11 -1.77 -29.88
N GLY A 640 -23.45 -1.79 -28.73
CA GLY A 640 -22.24 -1.04 -28.39
C GLY A 640 -21.20 -1.96 -27.76
N PHE A 641 -20.37 -1.44 -26.86
CA PHE A 641 -19.32 -2.21 -26.20
C PHE A 641 -18.72 -1.47 -25.00
N ARG A 642 -17.93 -2.21 -24.22
CA ARG A 642 -16.97 -1.70 -23.23
C ARG A 642 -15.64 -2.41 -23.39
N CYS A 643 -14.58 -1.86 -22.82
CA CYS A 643 -13.23 -2.41 -22.91
C CYS A 643 -12.76 -3.09 -21.63
N ALA A 644 -11.75 -3.94 -21.76
CA ALA A 644 -11.04 -4.63 -20.70
C ALA A 644 -9.51 -4.56 -20.92
N LYS A 645 -8.74 -4.94 -19.89
CA LYS A 645 -7.28 -5.07 -19.94
C LYS A 645 -6.83 -6.39 -19.32
#